data_AF-S8ACX8-F1
#
_entry.id   AF-S8ACX8-F1
#
_cell.length_a   1.000
_cell.length_b   1.000
_cell.length_c   1.000
_cell.angle_alpha   90.00
_cell.angle_beta   90.00
_cell.angle_gamma   90.00
#
_symmetry.space_group_name_H-M   'P 1'
#
loop_
_entity.id
_entity.type
_entity.pdbx_description
1 polymer ?
#
loop_
_entity_poly.entity_id
_entity_poly.type
_entity_poly.pdbx_seq_one_letter_code
_entity_poly.pdbx_strand_id
1 'polypeptide(L)'
;MGSDTAAAAALLDWIKLFPIDTDTSKLRLSDLSDGTVICKLLLDIDHYAFNSDLNKIAPSDQWVVRFQNLKKIHKALVHYYTSTLGSHAPSSSKYAPDLLAIAREVNKRELVKLIKLVVIVAVQSERREHYITKIQELSSTSQTELMLVINQMMTLDERDNGDDSTDKNVSHTSESEFQIEEEISRLVTEKETLENEHKQLMDRFAKSQTANDDLRTEIQHLQDRLTDRGVSSTAPSKADMVLQIQLDQLQADVHKMEDTISERDSTISSNENTIKNLNRKIDDLTRTSDLVEKLKDELDTSKHTIEKLRKEQNVMQHYKKKLESMPELEKRLKYLEEENATMQRENVQMEEAIRSNTGDKKLIGTYKKQMDRYETEHAELLKDKQRLELENTNMREMVVGAESQRNKDTELIQTLEVKVRELENGLMGQVAESIQGDLDSEMNFKGVTKTDLKLRINKLERENQALKESGSKTADNVVLQNLLEDKEKARYRLEQDVLTVNGDKLALEAELAAFKTGSPIDEDSNIVQQLRKNLEERDRIIQETRKQLDDRPPISVSTGDASINKLLVEKDELQRQIADLKDTLLDCEKSNGELKTSLAAIGGSTEGRHGELEKRVLQLQDKLEDRREKAIKAREHIKKQNTTIKELQDELEVAKTTGANGKNGADYESLLARKEILMKEVDLMTSAWYDITSRLQSNTVTLGRRKDAPVSWLGKQRHAVANFPSQRR
;
A
#
# COMPACT_ATOMS: atom_id res chain seq x y z
N MET A 1 -2.76 21.12 31.19
CA MET A 1 -2.11 19.89 31.67
C MET A 1 -3.00 19.08 32.62
N GLY A 2 -3.87 19.68 33.45
CA GLY A 2 -4.74 18.95 34.39
C GLY A 2 -5.97 18.23 33.79
N SER A 3 -6.57 18.75 32.71
CA SER A 3 -7.74 18.13 32.07
C SER A 3 -7.41 16.81 31.35
N ASP A 4 -6.29 16.73 30.63
CA ASP A 4 -5.87 15.50 29.93
C ASP A 4 -5.60 14.33 30.89
N THR A 5 -5.12 14.62 32.10
CA THR A 5 -4.85 13.59 33.12
C THR A 5 -6.11 13.08 33.81
N ALA A 6 -7.11 13.96 34.01
CA ALA A 6 -8.41 13.57 34.53
C ALA A 6 -9.19 12.73 33.50
N ALA A 7 -9.20 13.17 32.24
CA ALA A 7 -9.78 12.41 31.13
C ALA A 7 -9.10 11.05 30.94
N ALA A 8 -7.77 10.98 31.05
CA ALA A 8 -7.03 9.72 30.96
C ALA A 8 -7.44 8.72 32.06
N ALA A 9 -7.63 9.18 33.30
CA ALA A 9 -8.08 8.34 34.40
C ALA A 9 -9.51 7.85 34.19
N ALA A 10 -10.42 8.75 33.79
CA ALA A 10 -11.82 8.41 33.54
C ALA A 10 -11.98 7.39 32.39
N LEU A 11 -11.23 7.56 31.29
CA LEU A 11 -11.24 6.63 30.16
C LEU A 11 -10.65 5.26 30.53
N LEU A 12 -9.60 5.24 31.36
CA LEU A 12 -9.00 3.99 31.84
C LEU A 12 -9.98 3.24 32.76
N ASP A 13 -10.66 3.95 33.66
CA ASP A 13 -11.65 3.34 34.55
C ASP A 13 -12.85 2.80 33.78
N TRP A 14 -13.24 3.43 32.67
CA TRP A 14 -14.27 2.91 31.78
C TRP A 14 -13.84 1.61 31.10
N ILE A 15 -12.60 1.53 30.58
CA ILE A 15 -12.07 0.30 29.96
C ILE A 15 -12.03 -0.86 30.97
N LYS A 16 -11.72 -0.60 32.25
CA LYS A 16 -11.65 -1.63 33.29
C LYS A 16 -12.99 -2.33 33.58
N LEU A 17 -14.13 -1.71 33.23
CA LEU A 17 -15.45 -2.31 33.41
C LEU A 17 -15.75 -3.46 32.45
N PHE A 18 -14.99 -3.57 31.35
CA PHE A 18 -15.20 -4.61 30.35
C PHE A 18 -14.26 -5.80 30.61
N PRO A 19 -14.78 -7.03 30.76
CA PRO A 19 -13.98 -8.23 30.99
C PRO A 19 -13.32 -8.69 29.69
N ILE A 20 -12.27 -7.96 29.27
CA ILE A 20 -11.55 -8.18 28.01
C ILE A 20 -10.35 -9.13 28.19
N ASP A 21 -9.80 -9.22 29.42
CA ASP A 21 -8.75 -10.16 29.84
C ASP A 21 -8.80 -10.44 31.36
N THR A 22 -8.11 -11.50 31.83
CA THR A 22 -8.20 -12.05 33.19
C THR A 22 -7.67 -11.16 34.33
N ASP A 23 -7.04 -10.00 34.04
CA ASP A 23 -6.37 -9.14 35.04
C ASP A 23 -6.60 -7.63 34.80
N THR A 24 -7.82 -7.22 34.38
CA THR A 24 -8.17 -5.80 34.09
C THR A 24 -7.98 -4.84 35.28
N SER A 25 -7.93 -5.34 36.52
CA SER A 25 -7.72 -4.54 37.73
C SER A 25 -6.35 -3.83 37.79
N LYS A 26 -5.34 -4.32 37.05
CA LYS A 26 -3.97 -3.76 37.03
C LYS A 26 -3.63 -2.98 35.76
N LEU A 27 -4.60 -2.79 34.86
CA LEU A 27 -4.36 -2.17 33.55
C LEU A 27 -3.84 -0.73 33.68
N ARG A 28 -2.69 -0.45 33.08
CA ARG A 28 -2.15 0.91 32.94
C ARG A 28 -2.39 1.43 31.54
N LEU A 29 -2.40 2.76 31.41
CA LEU A 29 -2.51 3.42 30.11
C LEU A 29 -1.40 2.99 29.13
N SER A 30 -0.21 2.62 29.62
CA SER A 30 0.88 2.09 28.78
C SER A 30 0.53 0.79 28.05
N ASP A 31 -0.31 -0.03 28.69
CA ASP A 31 -0.58 -1.41 28.26
C ASP A 31 -1.59 -1.43 27.08
N LEU A 32 -2.24 -0.29 26.82
CA LEU A 32 -3.13 -0.07 25.68
C LEU A 32 -2.37 0.30 24.39
N SER A 33 -1.06 0.52 24.47
CA SER A 33 -0.23 0.96 23.33
C SER A 33 0.04 -0.13 22.28
N ASP A 34 -0.19 -1.39 22.63
CA ASP A 34 -0.03 -2.53 21.72
C ASP A 34 -1.25 -2.74 20.79
N GLY A 35 -2.36 -2.07 21.10
CA GLY A 35 -3.63 -2.13 20.40
C GLY A 35 -4.47 -3.38 20.66
N THR A 36 -4.03 -4.33 21.49
CA THR A 36 -4.73 -5.62 21.65
C THR A 36 -6.03 -5.48 22.44
N VAL A 37 -5.98 -4.76 23.56
CA VAL A 37 -7.16 -4.48 24.39
C VAL A 37 -8.16 -3.59 23.65
N ILE A 38 -7.67 -2.59 22.89
CA ILE A 38 -8.52 -1.72 22.06
C ILE A 38 -9.22 -2.53 20.96
N CYS A 39 -8.49 -3.44 20.31
CA CYS A 39 -9.04 -4.35 19.31
C CYS A 39 -10.17 -5.21 19.88
N LYS A 40 -9.96 -5.84 21.04
CA LYS A 40 -10.99 -6.68 21.68
C LYS A 40 -12.21 -5.87 22.10
N LEU A 41 -12.02 -4.64 22.59
CA LEU A 41 -13.13 -3.72 22.90
C LEU A 41 -13.95 -3.38 21.64
N LEU A 42 -13.30 -3.13 20.50
CA LEU A 42 -14.00 -2.87 19.24
C LEU A 42 -14.78 -4.10 18.73
N LEU A 43 -14.23 -5.31 18.90
CA LEU A 43 -14.94 -6.55 18.57
C LEU A 43 -16.15 -6.81 19.48
N ASP A 44 -16.12 -6.35 20.74
CA ASP A 44 -17.27 -6.41 21.65
C ASP A 44 -18.38 -5.43 21.23
N ILE A 45 -17.99 -4.23 20.79
CA ILE A 45 -18.91 -3.19 20.29
C ILE A 45 -19.67 -3.68 19.06
N ASP A 46 -18.93 -4.13 18.04
CA ASP A 46 -19.54 -4.66 16.82
C ASP A 46 -18.65 -5.75 16.20
N HIS A 47 -19.01 -7.00 16.48
CA HIS A 47 -18.30 -8.14 15.95
C HIS A 47 -18.32 -8.19 14.42
N TYR A 48 -19.39 -7.76 13.74
CA TYR A 48 -19.49 -7.88 12.28
C TYR A 48 -18.69 -6.81 11.55
N ALA A 49 -18.73 -5.57 12.04
CA ALA A 49 -17.99 -4.47 11.40
C ALA A 49 -16.47 -4.58 11.60
N PHE A 50 -16.02 -5.11 12.74
CA PHE A 50 -14.61 -5.16 13.09
C PHE A 50 -13.92 -6.52 12.83
N ASN A 51 -14.67 -7.57 12.43
CA ASN A 51 -14.17 -8.94 12.26
C ASN A 51 -13.01 -9.09 11.24
N SER A 52 -13.12 -8.39 10.10
CA SER A 52 -12.29 -8.68 8.91
C SER A 52 -10.80 -8.36 9.14
N ASP A 53 -10.54 -7.22 9.77
CA ASP A 53 -9.18 -6.66 9.84
C ASP A 53 -8.55 -6.79 11.24
N LEU A 54 -9.37 -6.88 12.31
CA LEU A 54 -8.89 -6.83 13.69
C LEU A 54 -8.59 -8.19 14.33
N ASN A 55 -9.18 -9.30 13.86
CA ASN A 55 -8.92 -10.65 14.38
C ASN A 55 -7.48 -11.17 14.20
N LYS A 56 -6.65 -10.45 13.44
CA LYS A 56 -5.25 -10.83 13.15
C LYS A 56 -4.23 -10.03 13.97
N ILE A 57 -4.67 -9.32 15.01
CA ILE A 57 -3.82 -8.50 15.87
C ILE A 57 -3.20 -9.39 16.96
N ALA A 58 -1.87 -9.40 17.03
CA ALA A 58 -1.11 -10.14 18.04
C ALA A 58 -0.39 -9.18 19.00
N PRO A 59 -0.30 -9.51 20.30
CA PRO A 59 0.49 -8.74 21.27
C PRO A 59 1.96 -8.79 20.87
N SER A 60 2.62 -7.62 20.88
CA SER A 60 4.05 -7.53 20.57
C SER A 60 4.66 -6.27 21.17
N ASP A 61 5.83 -6.42 21.79
CA ASP A 61 6.61 -5.30 22.32
C ASP A 61 7.32 -4.49 21.23
N GLN A 62 7.46 -5.08 20.03
CA GLN A 62 8.13 -4.44 18.91
C GLN A 62 7.30 -3.28 18.38
N TRP A 63 7.84 -2.05 18.46
CA TRP A 63 7.13 -0.82 18.08
C TRP A 63 6.59 -0.84 16.64
N VAL A 64 7.28 -1.55 15.73
CA VAL A 64 6.84 -1.72 14.33
C VAL A 64 5.53 -2.52 14.26
N VAL A 65 5.41 -3.59 15.06
CA VAL A 65 4.20 -4.42 15.12
C VAL A 65 3.07 -3.66 15.81
N ARG A 66 3.38 -2.92 16.90
CA ARG A 66 2.41 -2.02 17.56
C ARG A 66 1.87 -0.97 16.58
N PHE A 67 2.74 -0.34 15.81
CA PHE A 67 2.33 0.63 14.78
C PHE A 67 1.43 0.00 13.72
N GLN A 68 1.74 -1.21 13.25
CA GLN A 68 0.89 -1.93 12.30
C GLN A 68 -0.47 -2.28 12.89
N ASN A 69 -0.52 -2.71 14.16
CA ASN A 69 -1.77 -2.99 14.87
C ASN A 69 -2.62 -1.72 15.01
N LEU A 70 -2.03 -0.62 15.48
CA LEU A 70 -2.70 0.68 15.61
C LEU A 70 -3.19 1.23 14.27
N LYS A 71 -2.45 1.02 13.19
CA LYS A 71 -2.88 1.41 11.83
C LYS A 71 -4.10 0.63 11.36
N LYS A 72 -4.17 -0.68 11.66
CA LYS A 72 -5.36 -1.50 11.37
C LYS A 72 -6.57 -1.04 12.19
N ILE A 73 -6.37 -0.78 13.48
CA ILE A 73 -7.42 -0.27 14.39
C ILE A 73 -7.95 1.08 13.91
N HIS A 74 -7.06 2.03 13.62
CA HIS A 74 -7.45 3.35 13.14
C HIS A 74 -8.17 3.28 11.79
N LYS A 75 -7.70 2.45 10.86
CA LYS A 75 -8.37 2.25 9.56
C LYS A 75 -9.78 1.68 9.75
N ALA A 76 -9.94 0.67 10.62
CA ALA A 76 -11.24 0.08 10.91
C ALA A 76 -12.18 1.09 11.59
N LEU A 77 -11.68 1.90 12.52
CA LEU A 77 -12.42 2.99 13.14
C LEU A 77 -12.91 4.00 12.10
N VAL A 78 -12.02 4.55 11.28
CA VAL A 78 -12.40 5.52 10.23
C VAL A 78 -13.41 4.92 9.26
N HIS A 79 -13.25 3.64 8.88
CA HIS A 79 -14.22 2.95 8.05
C HIS A 79 -15.59 2.87 8.73
N TYR A 80 -15.65 2.53 10.02
CA TYR A 80 -16.88 2.49 10.81
C TYR A 80 -17.57 3.86 10.91
N TYR A 81 -16.80 4.93 11.14
CA TYR A 81 -17.32 6.31 11.12
C TYR A 81 -18.00 6.62 9.78
N THR A 82 -17.31 6.38 8.67
CA THR A 82 -17.84 6.72 7.34
C THR A 82 -18.98 5.81 6.87
N SER A 83 -18.93 4.51 7.17
CA SER A 83 -19.84 3.50 6.59
C SER A 83 -21.04 3.18 7.47
N THR A 84 -20.88 3.19 8.79
CA THR A 84 -21.95 2.85 9.74
C THR A 84 -22.56 4.09 10.38
N LEU A 85 -21.73 5.06 10.78
CA LEU A 85 -22.17 6.28 11.47
C LEU A 85 -22.53 7.42 10.48
N GLY A 86 -22.18 7.28 9.20
CA GLY A 86 -22.44 8.27 8.15
C GLY A 86 -21.76 9.63 8.40
N SER A 87 -20.80 9.68 9.33
CA SER A 87 -20.08 10.89 9.75
C SER A 87 -18.59 10.75 9.47
N HIS A 88 -17.89 11.86 9.29
CA HIS A 88 -16.45 11.82 9.03
C HIS A 88 -15.70 11.71 10.35
N ALA A 89 -14.73 10.79 10.43
CA ALA A 89 -13.87 10.74 11.60
C ALA A 89 -13.14 12.10 11.79
N PRO A 90 -13.06 12.64 13.02
CA PRO A 90 -12.48 13.96 13.29
C PRO A 90 -11.08 14.09 12.69
N SER A 91 -10.96 14.86 11.59
CA SER A 91 -9.73 14.93 10.79
C SER A 91 -8.78 16.06 11.21
N SER A 92 -9.21 16.91 12.15
CA SER A 92 -8.34 17.99 12.64
C SER A 92 -7.18 17.44 13.48
N SER A 93 -5.99 17.99 13.27
CA SER A 93 -4.73 17.58 13.92
C SER A 93 -4.79 17.57 15.46
N LYS A 94 -5.75 18.29 16.06
CA LYS A 94 -5.96 18.32 17.51
C LYS A 94 -6.61 17.05 18.04
N TYR A 95 -7.47 16.38 17.26
CA TYR A 95 -8.25 15.21 17.68
C TYR A 95 -7.83 13.92 16.98
N ALA A 96 -7.16 14.01 15.82
CA ALA A 96 -6.52 12.87 15.18
C ALA A 96 -5.33 12.34 16.03
N PRO A 97 -5.28 11.03 16.35
CA PRO A 97 -4.20 10.45 17.14
C PRO A 97 -2.95 10.20 16.29
N ASP A 98 -1.78 10.63 16.78
CA ASP A 98 -0.50 10.26 16.16
C ASP A 98 -0.12 8.82 16.54
N LEU A 99 -0.42 7.89 15.62
CA LEU A 99 -0.15 6.47 15.78
C LEU A 99 1.35 6.15 15.93
N LEU A 100 2.23 6.97 15.35
CA LEU A 100 3.68 6.76 15.39
C LEU A 100 4.24 7.13 16.76
N ALA A 101 3.76 8.24 17.34
CA ALA A 101 4.07 8.63 18.72
C ALA A 101 3.55 7.61 19.75
N ILE A 102 2.36 7.02 19.53
CA ILE A 102 1.85 5.95 20.41
C ILE A 102 2.75 4.71 20.34
N ALA A 103 3.11 4.27 19.13
CA ALA A 103 3.88 3.04 18.95
C ALA A 103 5.34 3.14 19.43
N ARG A 104 6.00 4.28 19.20
CA ARG A 104 7.43 4.47 19.48
C ARG A 104 7.71 5.03 20.87
N GLU A 105 6.90 5.99 21.32
CA GLU A 105 7.15 6.75 22.55
C GLU A 105 6.15 6.44 23.67
N VAL A 106 5.13 5.61 23.41
CA VAL A 106 4.04 5.29 24.36
C VAL A 106 3.42 6.60 24.89
N ASN A 107 3.18 7.54 23.98
CA ASN A 107 2.69 8.86 24.32
C ASN A 107 1.25 8.79 24.83
N LYS A 108 1.07 9.08 26.13
CA LYS A 108 -0.22 9.02 26.83
C LYS A 108 -1.27 9.97 26.25
N ARG A 109 -0.87 11.14 25.73
CA ARG A 109 -1.83 12.12 25.18
C ARG A 109 -2.43 11.63 23.86
N GLU A 110 -1.61 11.07 22.99
CA GLU A 110 -2.06 10.54 21.70
C GLU A 110 -2.91 9.28 21.87
N LEU A 111 -2.56 8.45 22.86
CA LEU A 111 -3.37 7.29 23.21
C LEU A 111 -4.74 7.67 23.76
N VAL A 112 -4.83 8.73 24.58
CA VAL A 112 -6.11 9.28 25.04
C VAL A 112 -6.98 9.70 23.86
N LYS A 113 -6.42 10.37 22.83
CA LYS A 113 -7.17 10.73 21.62
C LYS A 113 -7.74 9.49 20.91
N LEU A 114 -6.94 8.44 20.78
CA LEU A 114 -7.39 7.18 20.16
C LEU A 114 -8.54 6.55 20.96
N ILE A 115 -8.44 6.52 22.30
CA ILE A 115 -9.49 5.96 23.16
C ILE A 115 -10.77 6.81 23.11
N LYS A 116 -10.65 8.15 23.03
CA LYS A 116 -11.82 9.03 22.83
C LYS A 116 -12.63 8.65 21.59
N LEU A 117 -11.95 8.35 20.47
CA LEU A 117 -12.61 7.88 19.25
C LEU A 117 -13.35 6.56 19.45
N VAL A 118 -12.80 5.64 20.25
CA VAL A 118 -13.42 4.35 20.56
C VAL A 118 -14.65 4.52 21.45
N VAL A 119 -14.61 5.42 22.43
CA VAL A 119 -15.76 5.72 23.31
C VAL A 119 -16.94 6.28 22.51
N ILE A 120 -16.69 7.17 21.56
CA ILE A 120 -17.76 7.72 20.70
C ILE A 120 -18.38 6.61 19.85
N VAL A 121 -17.54 5.75 19.25
CA VAL A 121 -18.03 4.58 18.51
C VAL A 121 -18.88 3.68 19.40
N ALA A 122 -18.47 3.45 20.65
CA ALA A 122 -19.26 2.67 21.61
C ALA A 122 -20.64 3.32 21.91
N VAL A 123 -20.67 4.64 22.11
CA VAL A 123 -21.89 5.41 22.44
C VAL A 123 -22.82 5.60 21.24
N GLN A 124 -22.28 5.61 20.02
CA GLN A 124 -23.05 5.72 18.79
C GLN A 124 -23.36 4.35 18.13
N SER A 125 -22.85 3.25 18.69
CA SER A 125 -23.12 1.90 18.18
C SER A 125 -24.58 1.45 18.36
N GLU A 126 -24.97 0.37 17.68
CA GLU A 126 -26.28 -0.26 17.86
C GLU A 126 -26.54 -0.70 19.33
N ARG A 127 -25.46 -1.00 20.08
CA ARG A 127 -25.50 -1.39 21.50
C ARG A 127 -25.25 -0.23 22.47
N ARG A 128 -25.55 1.01 22.07
CA ARG A 128 -25.32 2.21 22.89
C ARG A 128 -25.86 2.14 24.31
N GLU A 129 -27.02 1.51 24.52
CA GLU A 129 -27.66 1.42 25.85
C GLU A 129 -26.79 0.65 26.86
N HIS A 130 -26.11 -0.41 26.41
CA HIS A 130 -25.19 -1.18 27.24
C HIS A 130 -24.00 -0.34 27.67
N TYR A 131 -23.36 0.35 26.72
CA TYR A 131 -22.18 1.17 26.98
C TYR A 131 -22.50 2.42 27.81
N ILE A 132 -23.67 3.05 27.61
CA ILE A 132 -24.13 4.19 28.41
C ILE A 132 -24.44 3.75 29.85
N THR A 133 -25.10 2.60 30.04
CA THR A 133 -25.36 2.07 31.39
C THR A 133 -24.04 1.79 32.12
N LYS A 134 -23.04 1.25 31.43
CA LYS A 134 -21.70 1.05 31.98
C LYS A 134 -21.02 2.37 32.36
N ILE A 135 -21.19 3.44 31.58
CA ILE A 135 -20.70 4.78 31.92
C ILE A 135 -21.36 5.29 33.22
N GLN A 136 -22.65 5.00 33.43
CA GLN A 136 -23.39 5.40 34.63
C GLN A 136 -23.01 4.61 35.90
N GLU A 137 -22.31 3.47 35.77
CA GLU A 137 -21.80 2.70 36.92
C GLU A 137 -20.47 3.27 37.48
N LEU A 138 -19.81 4.20 36.76
CA LEU A 138 -18.56 4.82 37.21
C LEU A 138 -18.75 5.84 38.34
N SER A 139 -17.63 6.30 38.92
CA SER A 139 -17.63 7.41 39.88
C SER A 139 -18.19 8.71 39.28
N SER A 140 -18.79 9.59 40.09
CA SER A 140 -19.35 10.88 39.64
C SER A 140 -18.31 11.77 38.95
N THR A 141 -17.04 11.70 39.39
CA THR A 141 -15.92 12.43 38.77
C THR A 141 -15.64 11.89 37.36
N SER A 142 -15.54 10.57 37.21
CA SER A 142 -15.29 9.93 35.91
C SER A 142 -16.47 10.10 34.95
N GLN A 143 -17.71 10.09 35.46
CA GLN A 143 -18.92 10.36 34.68
C GLN A 143 -18.92 11.78 34.10
N THR A 144 -18.59 12.78 34.93
CA THR A 144 -18.57 14.19 34.51
C THR A 144 -17.51 14.41 33.42
N GLU A 145 -16.33 13.82 33.58
CA GLU A 145 -15.24 13.90 32.60
C GLU A 145 -15.59 13.18 31.28
N LEU A 146 -16.18 11.98 31.33
CA LEU A 146 -16.63 11.26 30.13
C LEU A 146 -17.75 12.01 29.41
N MET A 147 -18.67 12.63 30.14
CA MET A 147 -19.73 13.47 29.57
C MET A 147 -19.13 14.69 28.85
N LEU A 148 -18.13 15.36 29.44
CA LEU A 148 -17.42 16.46 28.78
C LEU A 148 -16.70 16.00 27.51
N VAL A 149 -16.07 14.82 27.53
CA VAL A 149 -15.39 14.23 26.37
C VAL A 149 -16.37 13.89 25.25
N ILE A 150 -17.51 13.27 25.57
CA ILE A 150 -18.54 12.92 24.57
C ILE A 150 -19.13 14.19 23.96
N ASN A 151 -19.52 15.17 24.78
CA ASN A 151 -20.07 16.44 24.31
C ASN A 151 -19.07 17.21 23.44
N GLN A 152 -17.80 17.25 23.85
CA GLN A 152 -16.74 17.90 23.06
C GLN A 152 -16.59 17.27 21.67
N MET A 153 -16.76 15.97 21.55
CA MET A 153 -16.55 15.27 20.28
C MET A 153 -17.81 15.26 19.40
N MET A 154 -19.01 15.20 19.98
CA MET A 154 -20.28 15.33 19.26
C MET A 154 -20.46 16.72 18.65
N THR A 155 -20.13 17.78 19.39
CA THR A 155 -20.18 19.17 18.89
C THR A 155 -19.17 19.44 17.77
N LEU A 156 -18.14 18.61 17.62
CA LEU A 156 -17.19 18.69 16.51
C LEU A 156 -17.72 17.96 15.27
N ASP A 157 -18.38 16.82 15.46
CA ASP A 157 -19.08 16.08 14.38
C ASP A 157 -20.18 16.93 13.72
N GLU A 158 -20.94 17.70 14.53
CA GLU A 158 -21.97 18.63 14.03
C GLU A 158 -21.40 19.82 13.25
N ARG A 159 -20.16 20.25 13.58
CA ARG A 159 -19.47 21.36 12.88
C ARG A 159 -18.78 20.93 11.60
N ASP A 160 -18.30 19.68 11.51
CA ASP A 160 -17.66 19.12 10.32
C ASP A 160 -18.72 18.61 9.30
N ASN A 161 -19.92 18.22 9.75
CA ASN A 161 -21.02 17.79 8.86
C ASN A 161 -21.83 18.96 8.26
N GLY A 162 -21.57 20.19 8.71
CA GLY A 162 -22.39 21.36 8.40
C GLY A 162 -21.66 22.49 7.70
N ASP A 163 -20.60 22.27 6.92
CA ASP A 163 -20.07 23.30 6.03
C ASP A 163 -19.03 22.77 5.00
N ASP A 164 -19.46 22.48 3.77
CA ASP A 164 -18.59 22.54 2.59
C ASP A 164 -19.19 23.50 1.58
N SER A 165 -19.46 24.73 2.02
CA SER A 165 -19.52 25.87 1.11
C SER A 165 -19.42 27.18 1.90
N THR A 166 -18.27 27.84 1.71
CA THR A 166 -18.03 29.28 1.92
C THR A 166 -17.48 29.74 3.29
N ASP A 167 -16.16 29.84 3.28
CA ASP A 167 -15.42 31.10 3.47
C ASP A 167 -14.70 31.35 4.80
N LYS A 168 -13.58 32.05 4.63
CA LYS A 168 -12.65 32.45 5.68
C LYS A 168 -13.28 33.55 6.55
N ASN A 169 -12.79 33.60 7.80
CA ASN A 169 -12.89 34.68 8.81
C ASN A 169 -14.09 34.69 9.77
N VAL A 170 -13.87 34.05 10.91
CA VAL A 170 -13.88 34.63 12.27
C VAL A 170 -14.68 35.94 12.46
N SER A 171 -15.76 35.82 13.27
CA SER A 171 -16.32 36.83 14.19
C SER A 171 -17.64 37.55 13.84
N HIS A 172 -18.73 36.86 13.46
CA HIS A 172 -20.09 37.46 13.52
C HIS A 172 -21.20 36.44 13.81
N THR A 173 -21.10 35.60 14.86
CA THR A 173 -22.24 34.73 15.22
C THR A 173 -23.34 35.45 16.00
N SER A 174 -23.06 36.63 16.61
CA SER A 174 -24.08 37.38 17.35
C SER A 174 -24.82 38.44 16.52
N GLU A 175 -24.27 38.87 15.38
CA GLU A 175 -24.92 39.87 14.50
C GLU A 175 -25.84 39.20 13.47
N SER A 176 -25.49 38.00 13.00
CA SER A 176 -26.33 37.26 12.05
C SER A 176 -27.62 36.74 12.70
N GLU A 177 -27.59 36.34 13.97
CA GLU A 177 -28.81 35.97 14.72
C GLU A 177 -29.73 37.19 14.94
N PHE A 178 -29.17 38.37 15.26
CA PHE A 178 -29.97 39.58 15.43
C PHE A 178 -30.56 40.10 14.11
N GLN A 179 -29.84 39.99 12.99
CA GLN A 179 -30.35 40.38 11.67
C GLN A 179 -31.46 39.45 11.20
N ILE A 180 -31.33 38.14 11.45
CA ILE A 180 -32.38 37.16 11.13
C ILE A 180 -33.60 37.37 12.03
N GLU A 181 -33.41 37.64 13.33
CA GLU A 181 -34.52 37.91 14.26
C GLU A 181 -35.22 39.25 13.94
N GLU A 182 -34.47 40.26 13.51
CA GLU A 182 -35.01 41.55 13.05
C GLU A 182 -35.78 41.40 11.73
N GLU A 183 -35.28 40.57 10.81
CA GLU A 183 -35.95 40.28 9.54
C GLU A 183 -37.20 39.42 9.75
N ILE A 184 -37.18 38.45 10.67
CA ILE A 184 -38.37 37.68 11.09
C ILE A 184 -39.39 38.61 11.74
N SER A 185 -38.97 39.47 12.67
CA SER A 185 -39.85 40.43 13.34
C SER A 185 -40.50 41.38 12.33
N ARG A 186 -39.72 41.87 11.35
CA ARG A 186 -40.22 42.70 10.26
C ARG A 186 -41.24 41.95 9.40
N LEU A 187 -40.93 40.73 8.96
CA LEU A 187 -41.85 39.91 8.16
C LEU A 187 -43.13 39.57 8.92
N VAL A 188 -43.05 39.36 10.24
CA VAL A 188 -44.23 39.15 11.10
C VAL A 188 -45.09 40.41 11.14
N THR A 189 -44.50 41.59 11.33
CA THR A 189 -45.26 42.85 11.31
C THR A 189 -45.87 43.14 9.94
N GLU A 190 -45.15 42.85 8.85
CA GLU A 190 -45.65 43.02 7.49
C GLU A 190 -46.82 42.07 7.22
N LYS A 191 -46.71 40.81 7.63
CA LYS A 191 -47.80 39.84 7.57
C LYS A 191 -49.03 40.30 8.36
N GLU A 192 -48.84 40.80 9.58
CA GLU A 192 -49.94 41.30 10.43
C GLU A 192 -50.60 42.54 9.81
N THR A 193 -49.83 43.45 9.20
CA THR A 193 -50.39 44.59 8.47
C THR A 193 -51.17 44.18 7.23
N LEU A 194 -50.67 43.21 6.45
CA LEU A 194 -51.35 42.68 5.28
C LEU A 194 -52.62 41.91 5.65
N GLU A 195 -52.61 41.15 6.75
CA GLU A 195 -53.81 40.49 7.28
C GLU A 195 -54.86 41.52 7.74
N ASN A 196 -54.45 42.61 8.37
CA ASN A 196 -55.34 43.70 8.74
C ASN A 196 -55.89 44.47 7.53
N GLU A 197 -55.07 44.72 6.50
CA GLU A 197 -55.52 45.32 5.25
C GLU A 197 -56.50 44.42 4.52
N HIS A 198 -56.23 43.12 4.46
CA HIS A 198 -57.14 42.13 3.88
C HIS A 198 -58.48 42.12 4.63
N LYS A 199 -58.45 42.12 5.97
CA LYS A 199 -59.66 42.19 6.80
C LYS A 199 -60.44 43.49 6.56
N GLN A 200 -59.77 44.64 6.48
CA GLN A 200 -60.40 45.92 6.16
C GLN A 200 -61.00 45.94 4.74
N LEU A 201 -60.33 45.33 3.77
CA LEU A 201 -60.83 45.22 2.40
C LEU A 201 -62.07 44.34 2.34
N MET A 202 -62.07 43.21 3.06
CA MET A 202 -63.23 42.33 3.18
C MET A 202 -64.42 43.02 3.86
N ASP A 203 -64.19 43.81 4.92
CA ASP A 203 -65.23 44.61 5.57
C ASP A 203 -65.80 45.70 4.64
N ARG A 204 -64.95 46.36 3.85
CA ARG A 204 -65.39 47.34 2.84
C ARG A 204 -66.18 46.67 1.72
N PHE A 205 -65.75 45.50 1.28
CA PHE A 205 -66.47 44.72 0.28
C PHE A 205 -67.85 44.31 0.81
N ALA A 206 -67.93 43.80 2.05
CA ALA A 206 -69.20 43.46 2.69
C ALA A 206 -70.14 44.68 2.81
N LYS A 207 -69.64 45.84 3.22
CA LYS A 207 -70.43 47.08 3.30
C LYS A 207 -70.90 47.57 1.93
N SER A 208 -70.06 47.45 0.91
CA SER A 208 -70.42 47.79 -0.46
C SER A 208 -71.46 46.82 -1.03
N GLN A 209 -71.34 45.53 -0.71
CA GLN A 209 -72.31 44.49 -1.07
C GLN A 209 -73.68 44.80 -0.45
N THR A 210 -73.75 45.09 0.85
CA THR A 210 -75.01 45.45 1.52
C THR A 210 -75.61 46.73 0.95
N ALA A 211 -74.80 47.75 0.67
CA ALA A 211 -75.29 48.99 0.05
C ALA A 211 -75.84 48.76 -1.37
N ASN A 212 -75.21 47.87 -2.15
CA ASN A 212 -75.72 47.48 -3.46
C ASN A 212 -77.03 46.70 -3.37
N ASP A 213 -77.17 45.80 -2.39
CA ASP A 213 -78.40 45.07 -2.15
C ASP A 213 -79.52 46.01 -1.70
N ASP A 214 -79.24 46.97 -0.81
CA ASP A 214 -80.18 48.01 -0.40
C ASP A 214 -80.62 48.88 -1.59
N LEU A 215 -79.68 49.35 -2.42
CA LEU A 215 -79.99 50.12 -3.63
C LEU A 215 -80.83 49.31 -4.63
N ARG A 216 -80.58 48.00 -4.76
CA ARG A 216 -81.40 47.11 -5.59
C ARG A 216 -82.82 47.00 -5.06
N THR A 217 -83.00 46.90 -3.73
CA THR A 217 -84.35 46.90 -3.13
C THR A 217 -85.06 48.23 -3.33
N GLU A 218 -84.35 49.36 -3.23
CA GLU A 218 -84.92 50.69 -3.46
C GLU A 218 -85.30 50.90 -4.93
N ILE A 219 -84.47 50.44 -5.88
CA ILE A 219 -84.81 50.45 -7.31
C ILE A 219 -86.06 49.60 -7.57
N GLN A 220 -86.18 48.43 -6.95
CA GLN A 220 -87.38 47.59 -7.07
C GLN A 220 -88.61 48.29 -6.50
N HIS A 221 -88.50 48.93 -5.33
CA HIS A 221 -89.58 49.71 -4.72
C HIS A 221 -89.96 50.93 -5.57
N LEU A 222 -89.00 51.63 -6.17
CA LEU A 222 -89.25 52.76 -7.06
C LEU A 222 -89.88 52.31 -8.38
N GLN A 223 -89.46 51.18 -8.94
CA GLN A 223 -90.07 50.58 -10.12
C GLN A 223 -91.52 50.18 -9.86
N ASP A 224 -91.80 49.54 -8.71
CA ASP A 224 -93.16 49.19 -8.30
C ASP A 224 -94.05 50.43 -8.13
N ARG A 225 -93.52 51.51 -7.54
CA ARG A 225 -94.21 52.80 -7.41
C ARG A 225 -94.42 53.52 -8.75
N LEU A 226 -93.51 53.34 -9.71
CA LEU A 226 -93.66 53.90 -11.06
C LEU A 226 -94.71 53.14 -11.87
N THR A 227 -94.79 51.82 -11.69
CA THR A 227 -95.84 50.99 -12.29
C THR A 227 -97.23 51.24 -11.71
N ASP A 228 -97.32 51.68 -10.44
CA ASP A 228 -98.60 52.01 -9.78
C ASP A 228 -99.10 53.43 -10.10
N ARG A 229 -98.21 54.34 -10.55
CA ARG A 229 -98.60 55.71 -10.95
C ARG A 229 -98.96 55.78 -12.43
N GLY A 230 -100.03 55.07 -12.79
CA GLY A 230 -100.70 55.21 -14.07
C GLY A 230 -101.35 56.58 -14.25
N VAL A 231 -100.96 57.27 -15.33
CA VAL A 231 -101.71 58.28 -16.09
C VAL A 231 -102.24 59.51 -15.34
N SER A 232 -101.67 60.70 -15.62
CA SER A 232 -102.40 61.89 -16.13
C SER A 232 -101.62 63.21 -15.92
N SER A 233 -101.84 64.12 -16.86
CA SER A 233 -101.75 65.58 -16.75
C SER A 233 -100.48 66.29 -17.21
N THR A 234 -100.60 66.77 -18.45
CA THR A 234 -99.95 67.94 -19.04
C THR A 234 -100.10 69.20 -18.17
N ALA A 235 -99.04 69.61 -17.46
CA ALA A 235 -98.60 71.00 -17.18
C ALA A 235 -97.54 71.00 -16.05
N PRO A 236 -96.47 71.81 -16.13
CA PRO A 236 -95.38 71.77 -15.16
C PRO A 236 -95.86 72.30 -13.80
N SER A 237 -95.91 71.41 -12.80
CA SER A 237 -96.20 71.73 -11.39
C SER A 237 -94.91 72.05 -10.64
N LYS A 238 -94.97 72.70 -9.47
CA LYS A 238 -93.80 72.90 -8.58
C LYS A 238 -93.05 71.60 -8.27
N ALA A 239 -93.73 70.45 -8.31
CA ALA A 239 -93.11 69.14 -8.18
C ALA A 239 -92.18 68.81 -9.37
N ASP A 240 -92.53 69.21 -10.60
CA ASP A 240 -91.68 69.07 -11.78
C ASP A 240 -90.44 69.95 -11.68
N MET A 241 -90.55 71.15 -11.12
CA MET A 241 -89.41 72.03 -10.90
C MET A 241 -88.45 71.48 -9.83
N VAL A 242 -88.97 70.88 -8.76
CA VAL A 242 -88.16 70.20 -7.74
C VAL A 242 -87.49 68.95 -8.31
N LEU A 243 -88.20 68.18 -9.14
CA LEU A 243 -87.64 67.03 -9.85
C LEU A 243 -86.57 67.47 -10.86
N GLN A 244 -86.75 68.60 -11.56
CA GLN A 244 -85.75 69.17 -12.46
C GLN A 244 -84.49 69.58 -11.68
N ILE A 245 -84.63 70.25 -10.54
CA ILE A 245 -83.48 70.62 -9.68
C ILE A 245 -82.77 69.37 -9.14
N GLN A 246 -83.51 68.33 -8.75
CA GLN A 246 -82.92 67.06 -8.31
C GLN A 246 -82.24 66.33 -9.46
N LEU A 247 -82.79 66.37 -10.68
CA LEU A 247 -82.19 65.81 -11.87
C LEU A 247 -80.89 66.55 -12.23
N ASP A 248 -80.89 67.88 -12.17
CA ASP A 248 -79.70 68.71 -12.41
C ASP A 248 -78.63 68.45 -11.35
N GLN A 249 -79.02 68.26 -10.07
CA GLN A 249 -78.11 67.89 -8.99
C GLN A 249 -77.52 66.49 -9.18
N LEU A 250 -78.34 65.50 -9.56
CA LEU A 250 -77.87 64.15 -9.88
C LEU A 250 -76.97 64.14 -11.11
N GLN A 251 -77.28 64.93 -12.14
CA GLN A 251 -76.42 65.10 -13.31
C GLN A 251 -75.08 65.74 -12.93
N ALA A 252 -75.07 66.74 -12.05
CA ALA A 252 -73.84 67.35 -11.56
C ALA A 252 -73.00 66.37 -10.73
N ASP A 253 -73.64 65.53 -9.91
CA ASP A 253 -72.93 64.53 -9.11
C ASP A 253 -72.43 63.35 -9.97
N VAL A 254 -73.17 62.94 -11.00
CA VAL A 254 -72.69 62.00 -12.02
C VAL A 254 -71.46 62.57 -12.74
N HIS A 255 -71.50 63.83 -13.18
CA HIS A 255 -70.37 64.45 -13.86
C HIS A 255 -69.13 64.55 -12.95
N LYS A 256 -69.30 64.87 -11.66
CA LYS A 256 -68.19 64.83 -10.69
C LYS A 256 -67.65 63.41 -10.51
N MET A 257 -68.52 62.41 -10.44
CA MET A 257 -68.08 61.01 -10.34
C MET A 257 -67.33 60.59 -11.59
N GLU A 258 -67.79 60.96 -12.78
CA GLU A 258 -67.09 60.73 -14.05
C GLU A 258 -65.71 61.41 -14.08
N ASP A 259 -65.60 62.65 -13.60
CA ASP A 259 -64.32 63.34 -13.47
C ASP A 259 -63.38 62.62 -12.49
N THR A 260 -63.89 62.16 -11.35
CA THR A 260 -63.08 61.37 -10.40
C THR A 260 -62.67 60.01 -10.96
N ILE A 261 -63.54 59.34 -11.73
CA ILE A 261 -63.24 58.08 -12.40
C ILE A 261 -62.13 58.30 -13.44
N SER A 262 -62.26 59.36 -14.27
CA SER A 262 -61.23 59.72 -15.25
C SER A 262 -59.87 60.00 -14.60
N GLU A 263 -59.86 60.72 -13.48
CA GLU A 263 -58.64 60.97 -12.71
C GLU A 263 -58.06 59.65 -12.13
N ARG A 264 -58.90 58.78 -11.57
CA ARG A 264 -58.45 57.47 -11.07
C ARG A 264 -57.92 56.59 -12.19
N ASP A 265 -58.59 56.52 -13.34
CA ASP A 265 -58.13 55.76 -14.51
C ASP A 265 -56.79 56.28 -15.03
N SER A 266 -56.59 57.61 -15.02
CA SER A 266 -55.30 58.23 -15.34
C SER A 266 -54.20 57.80 -14.35
N THR A 267 -54.50 57.78 -13.04
CA THR A 267 -53.53 57.29 -12.03
C THR A 267 -53.25 55.79 -12.14
N ILE A 268 -54.26 54.97 -12.45
CA ILE A 268 -54.10 53.53 -12.68
C ILE A 268 -53.21 53.29 -13.89
N SER A 269 -53.46 53.99 -15.01
CA SER A 269 -52.63 53.91 -16.22
C SER A 269 -51.17 54.33 -15.96
N SER A 270 -50.97 55.39 -15.17
CA SER A 270 -49.62 55.80 -14.72
C SER A 270 -48.94 54.70 -13.90
N ASN A 271 -49.64 54.14 -12.90
CA ASN A 271 -49.12 53.08 -12.06
C ASN A 271 -48.82 51.81 -12.86
N GLU A 272 -49.68 51.40 -13.78
CA GLU A 272 -49.43 50.28 -14.70
C GLU A 272 -48.16 50.48 -15.53
N ASN A 273 -47.90 51.70 -16.00
CA ASN A 273 -46.68 52.01 -16.72
C ASN A 273 -45.43 51.93 -15.82
N THR A 274 -45.53 52.39 -14.56
CA THR A 274 -44.42 52.22 -13.60
C THR A 274 -44.15 50.75 -13.28
N ILE A 275 -45.20 49.94 -13.10
CA ILE A 275 -45.08 48.50 -12.86
C ILE A 275 -44.44 47.81 -14.06
N LYS A 276 -44.85 48.14 -15.30
CA LYS A 276 -44.22 47.61 -16.52
C LYS A 276 -42.73 47.97 -16.59
N ASN A 277 -42.35 49.20 -16.23
CA ASN A 277 -40.96 49.63 -16.23
C ASN A 277 -40.13 48.94 -15.13
N LEU A 278 -40.69 48.77 -13.93
CA LEU A 278 -40.04 48.03 -12.85
C LEU A 278 -39.88 46.55 -13.20
N ASN A 279 -40.89 45.91 -13.79
CA ASN A 279 -40.80 44.53 -14.26
C ASN A 279 -39.71 44.35 -15.32
N ARG A 280 -39.61 45.26 -16.30
CA ARG A 280 -38.49 45.23 -17.27
C ARG A 280 -37.13 45.35 -16.58
N LYS A 281 -37.03 46.19 -15.55
CA LYS A 281 -35.79 46.35 -14.78
C LYS A 281 -35.46 45.11 -13.96
N ILE A 282 -36.48 44.44 -13.41
CA ILE A 282 -36.31 43.14 -12.74
C ILE A 282 -35.81 42.11 -13.75
N ASP A 283 -36.39 42.02 -14.95
CA ASP A 283 -35.95 41.08 -16.00
C ASP A 283 -34.50 41.34 -16.47
N ASP A 284 -34.10 42.61 -16.55
CA ASP A 284 -32.71 42.95 -16.90
C ASP A 284 -31.75 42.62 -15.74
N LEU A 285 -32.16 42.86 -14.48
CA LEU A 285 -31.38 42.48 -13.31
C LEU A 285 -31.24 40.95 -13.17
N THR A 286 -32.31 40.18 -13.40
CA THR A 286 -32.24 38.71 -13.38
C THR A 286 -31.31 38.19 -14.47
N ARG A 287 -31.39 38.71 -15.71
CA ARG A 287 -30.41 38.38 -16.76
C ARG A 287 -28.97 38.70 -16.38
N THR A 288 -28.73 39.82 -15.70
CA THR A 288 -27.37 40.17 -15.23
C THR A 288 -26.92 39.25 -14.11
N SER A 289 -27.82 38.83 -13.22
CA SER A 289 -27.55 37.84 -12.17
C SER A 289 -27.15 36.49 -12.77
N ASP A 290 -27.90 36.00 -13.77
CA ASP A 290 -27.60 34.77 -14.49
C ASP A 290 -26.24 34.82 -15.19
N LEU A 291 -25.84 36.00 -15.71
CA LEU A 291 -24.53 36.19 -16.31
C LEU A 291 -23.41 36.16 -15.25
N VAL A 292 -23.63 36.78 -14.09
CA VAL A 292 -22.67 36.75 -12.97
C VAL A 292 -22.49 35.31 -12.46
N GLU A 293 -23.57 34.53 -12.36
CA GLU A 293 -23.48 33.12 -11.97
C GLU A 293 -22.66 32.30 -12.98
N LYS A 294 -22.91 32.47 -14.28
CA LYS A 294 -22.10 31.81 -15.33
C LYS A 294 -20.62 32.21 -15.27
N LEU A 295 -20.33 33.50 -15.05
CA LEU A 295 -18.95 33.98 -14.90
C LEU A 295 -18.28 33.42 -13.63
N LYS A 296 -19.05 33.19 -12.56
CA LYS A 296 -18.57 32.54 -11.34
C LYS A 296 -18.21 31.07 -11.60
N ASP A 297 -19.06 30.34 -12.32
CA ASP A 297 -18.79 28.95 -12.73
C ASP A 297 -17.55 28.86 -13.63
N GLU A 298 -17.40 29.76 -14.59
CA GLU A 298 -16.19 29.86 -15.43
C GLU A 298 -14.94 30.21 -14.61
N LEU A 299 -15.08 31.06 -13.58
CA LEU A 299 -13.98 31.39 -12.68
C LEU A 299 -13.58 30.19 -11.82
N ASP A 300 -14.54 29.44 -11.29
CA ASP A 300 -14.28 28.29 -10.42
C ASP A 300 -13.71 27.10 -11.20
N THR A 301 -14.19 26.86 -12.43
CA THR A 301 -13.55 25.91 -13.35
C THR A 301 -12.13 26.35 -13.72
N SER A 302 -11.90 27.64 -13.96
CA SER A 302 -10.55 28.20 -14.18
C SER A 302 -9.65 28.02 -12.95
N LYS A 303 -10.15 28.22 -11.72
CA LYS A 303 -9.39 27.94 -10.50
C LYS A 303 -9.03 26.47 -10.37
N HIS A 304 -9.96 25.56 -10.65
CA HIS A 304 -9.70 24.12 -10.61
C HIS A 304 -8.61 23.71 -11.61
N THR A 305 -8.65 24.24 -12.83
CA THR A 305 -7.60 23.99 -13.83
C THR A 305 -6.25 24.55 -13.40
N ILE A 306 -6.20 25.74 -12.80
CA ILE A 306 -4.97 26.31 -12.22
C ILE A 306 -4.40 25.41 -11.12
N GLU A 307 -5.23 24.89 -10.22
CA GLU A 307 -4.77 24.01 -9.15
C GLU A 307 -4.23 22.68 -9.69
N LYS A 308 -4.88 22.11 -10.71
CA LYS A 308 -4.39 20.93 -11.42
C LYS A 308 -3.03 21.19 -12.07
N LEU A 309 -2.89 22.30 -12.81
CA LEU A 309 -1.63 22.71 -13.41
C LEU A 309 -0.54 22.94 -12.34
N ARG A 310 -0.88 23.48 -11.17
CA ARG A 310 0.06 23.65 -10.06
C ARG A 310 0.53 22.31 -9.48
N LYS A 311 -0.36 21.31 -9.38
CA LYS A 311 0.01 19.94 -8.97
C LYS A 311 0.93 19.29 -10.00
N GLU A 312 0.60 19.39 -11.28
CA GLU A 312 1.43 18.89 -12.38
C GLU A 312 2.80 19.61 -12.44
N GLN A 313 2.84 20.92 -12.21
CA GLN A 313 4.07 21.70 -12.11
C GLN A 313 4.95 21.24 -10.95
N ASN A 314 4.37 20.96 -9.78
CA ASN A 314 5.15 20.43 -8.64
C ASN A 314 5.76 19.07 -8.97
N VAL A 315 5.00 18.19 -9.62
CA VAL A 315 5.50 16.88 -10.09
C VAL A 315 6.62 17.07 -11.12
N MET A 316 6.45 17.97 -12.09
CA MET A 316 7.47 18.31 -13.07
C MET A 316 8.73 18.89 -12.40
N GLN A 317 8.59 19.72 -11.36
CA GLN A 317 9.71 20.26 -10.60
C GLN A 317 10.47 19.17 -9.84
N HIS A 318 9.77 18.18 -9.29
CA HIS A 318 10.39 16.99 -8.70
C HIS A 318 11.17 16.18 -9.74
N TYR A 319 10.59 15.93 -10.92
CA TYR A 319 11.30 15.24 -12.00
C TYR A 319 12.50 16.03 -12.50
N LYS A 320 12.38 17.35 -12.64
CA LYS A 320 13.49 18.24 -12.99
C LYS A 320 14.61 18.16 -11.97
N LYS A 321 14.31 18.25 -10.68
CA LYS A 321 15.32 18.13 -9.61
C LYS A 321 16.00 16.76 -9.63
N LYS A 322 15.26 15.69 -9.92
CA LYS A 322 15.83 14.35 -10.08
C LYS A 322 16.75 14.28 -11.30
N LEU A 323 16.37 14.90 -12.41
CA LEU A 323 17.19 14.97 -13.63
C LEU A 323 18.45 15.81 -13.40
N GLU A 324 18.35 16.92 -12.67
CA GLU A 324 19.48 17.76 -12.26
C GLU A 324 20.45 17.02 -11.33
N SER A 325 19.98 16.07 -10.53
CA SER A 325 20.83 15.22 -9.68
C SER A 325 21.51 14.06 -10.41
N MET A 326 21.06 13.72 -11.62
CA MET A 326 21.57 12.57 -12.37
C MET A 326 23.05 12.73 -12.80
N PRO A 327 23.52 13.89 -13.29
CA PRO A 327 24.93 14.11 -13.58
C PRO A 327 25.86 13.97 -12.36
N GLU A 328 25.37 14.31 -11.17
CA GLU A 328 26.17 14.17 -9.93
C GLU A 328 26.31 12.68 -9.55
N LEU A 329 25.23 11.90 -9.68
CA LEU A 329 25.26 10.45 -9.53
C LEU A 329 26.17 9.78 -10.57
N GLU A 330 26.11 10.20 -11.84
CA GLU A 330 26.99 9.72 -12.90
C GLU A 330 28.46 10.04 -12.61
N LYS A 331 28.77 11.25 -12.12
CA LYS A 331 30.13 11.60 -11.66
C LYS A 331 30.58 10.72 -10.50
N ARG A 332 29.70 10.44 -9.53
CA ARG A 332 30.02 9.56 -8.40
C ARG A 332 30.25 8.12 -8.83
N LEU A 333 29.44 7.61 -9.77
CA LEU A 333 29.64 6.29 -10.37
C LEU A 333 30.99 6.22 -11.09
N LYS A 334 31.30 7.20 -11.95
CA LYS A 334 32.58 7.24 -12.67
C LYS A 334 33.78 7.29 -11.71
N TYR A 335 33.67 8.07 -10.62
CA TYR A 335 34.70 8.11 -9.57
C TYR A 335 34.88 6.73 -8.92
N LEU A 336 33.80 6.04 -8.56
CA LEU A 336 33.86 4.70 -7.97
C LEU A 336 34.40 3.65 -8.94
N GLU A 337 34.08 3.78 -10.24
CA GLU A 337 34.66 2.94 -11.29
C GLU A 337 36.16 3.18 -11.46
N GLU A 338 36.60 4.43 -11.45
CA GLU A 338 38.03 4.79 -11.49
C GLU A 338 38.78 4.26 -10.26
N GLU A 339 38.19 4.40 -9.06
CA GLU A 339 38.74 3.88 -7.79
C GLU A 339 38.84 2.34 -7.79
N ASN A 340 37.81 1.65 -8.28
CA ASN A 340 37.83 0.20 -8.41
C ASN A 340 38.88 -0.25 -9.45
N ALA A 341 39.01 0.46 -10.57
CA ALA A 341 40.04 0.19 -11.57
C ALA A 341 41.45 0.44 -11.03
N THR A 342 41.65 1.43 -10.14
CA THR A 342 42.93 1.63 -9.45
C THR A 342 43.24 0.49 -8.49
N MET A 343 42.28 0.07 -7.65
CA MET A 343 42.46 -1.06 -6.74
C MET A 343 42.74 -2.37 -7.49
N GLN A 344 42.07 -2.60 -8.61
CA GLN A 344 42.36 -3.77 -9.46
C GLN A 344 43.77 -3.73 -10.03
N ARG A 345 44.24 -2.56 -10.50
CA ARG A 345 45.63 -2.39 -10.97
C ARG A 345 46.63 -2.65 -9.85
N GLU A 346 46.39 -2.14 -8.65
CA GLU A 346 47.23 -2.39 -7.48
C GLU A 346 47.26 -3.88 -7.10
N ASN A 347 46.10 -4.55 -7.10
CA ASN A 347 46.04 -6.00 -6.87
C ASN A 347 46.84 -6.78 -7.90
N VAL A 348 46.71 -6.46 -9.19
CA VAL A 348 47.50 -7.11 -10.25
C VAL A 348 49.00 -6.88 -10.04
N GLN A 349 49.41 -5.66 -9.69
CA GLN A 349 50.82 -5.35 -9.38
C GLN A 349 51.33 -6.13 -8.16
N MET A 350 50.51 -6.25 -7.10
CA MET A 350 50.85 -7.04 -5.92
C MET A 350 50.96 -8.53 -6.24
N GLU A 351 50.05 -9.06 -7.06
CA GLU A 351 50.12 -10.45 -7.53
C GLU A 351 51.36 -10.70 -8.41
N GLU A 352 51.71 -9.77 -9.29
CA GLU A 352 52.93 -9.83 -10.09
C GLU A 352 54.19 -9.77 -9.22
N ALA A 353 54.21 -8.90 -8.20
CA ALA A 353 55.30 -8.83 -7.22
C ALA A 353 55.46 -10.16 -6.46
N ILE A 354 54.35 -10.77 -6.01
CA ILE A 354 54.35 -12.09 -5.37
C ILE A 354 54.83 -13.17 -6.36
N ARG A 355 54.38 -13.14 -7.62
CA ARG A 355 54.80 -14.09 -8.66
C ARG A 355 56.31 -13.98 -8.95
N SER A 356 56.80 -12.74 -9.05
CA SER A 356 58.18 -12.37 -9.37
C SER A 356 59.16 -12.56 -8.21
N ASN A 357 58.66 -12.77 -6.99
CA ASN A 357 59.46 -13.11 -5.80
C ASN A 357 60.10 -14.50 -5.94
N THR A 358 61.12 -14.57 -6.78
CA THR A 358 61.93 -15.74 -7.12
C THR A 358 63.01 -15.99 -6.08
N GLY A 359 63.35 -14.98 -5.27
CA GLY A 359 64.29 -15.08 -4.15
C GLY A 359 63.78 -16.07 -3.10
N ASP A 360 62.53 -15.88 -2.64
CA ASP A 360 61.92 -16.78 -1.65
C ASP A 360 61.74 -18.19 -2.21
N LYS A 361 61.36 -18.34 -3.49
CA LYS A 361 61.29 -19.65 -4.15
C LYS A 361 62.64 -20.36 -4.20
N LYS A 362 63.73 -19.63 -4.51
CA LYS A 362 65.09 -20.17 -4.49
C LYS A 362 65.49 -20.57 -3.07
N LEU A 363 65.22 -19.71 -2.08
CA LEU A 363 65.54 -19.97 -0.68
C LEU A 363 64.79 -21.21 -0.15
N ILE A 364 63.48 -21.32 -0.41
CA ILE A 364 62.69 -22.53 -0.14
C ILE A 364 63.31 -23.75 -0.83
N GLY A 365 63.74 -23.63 -2.08
CA GLY A 365 64.43 -24.70 -2.79
C GLY A 365 65.76 -25.12 -2.12
N THR A 366 66.51 -24.17 -1.57
CA THR A 366 67.74 -24.49 -0.82
C THR A 366 67.45 -25.18 0.50
N TYR A 367 66.41 -24.75 1.24
CA TYR A 367 65.99 -25.40 2.48
C TYR A 367 65.44 -26.80 2.23
N LYS A 368 64.67 -27.02 1.16
CA LYS A 368 64.23 -28.36 0.75
C LYS A 368 65.42 -29.29 0.48
N LYS A 369 66.41 -28.84 -0.29
CA LYS A 369 67.65 -29.62 -0.53
C LYS A 369 68.46 -29.88 0.74
N GLN A 370 68.42 -28.97 1.72
CA GLN A 370 69.04 -29.23 3.03
C GLN A 370 68.24 -30.29 3.80
N MET A 371 66.91 -30.21 3.79
CA MET A 371 66.03 -31.19 4.41
C MET A 371 66.23 -32.58 3.81
N ASP A 372 66.20 -32.71 2.48
CA ASP A 372 66.43 -33.98 1.78
C ASP A 372 67.79 -34.58 2.15
N ARG A 373 68.84 -33.74 2.28
CA ARG A 373 70.17 -34.19 2.72
C ARG A 373 70.14 -34.73 4.16
N TYR A 374 69.53 -34.00 5.08
CA TYR A 374 69.39 -34.46 6.47
C TYR A 374 68.55 -35.72 6.59
N GLU A 375 67.50 -35.87 5.77
CA GLU A 375 66.69 -37.09 5.72
C GLU A 375 67.49 -38.28 5.19
N THR A 376 68.31 -38.09 4.14
CA THR A 376 69.20 -39.15 3.63
C THR A 376 70.28 -39.53 4.65
N GLU A 377 70.91 -38.55 5.30
CA GLU A 377 71.91 -38.77 6.33
C GLU A 377 71.30 -39.51 7.53
N HIS A 378 70.11 -39.12 7.96
CA HIS A 378 69.38 -39.81 9.03
C HIS A 378 69.03 -41.26 8.64
N ALA A 379 68.61 -41.50 7.40
CA ALA A 379 68.32 -42.83 6.90
C ALA A 379 69.59 -43.72 6.84
N GLU A 380 70.74 -43.15 6.46
CA GLU A 380 72.04 -43.84 6.49
C GLU A 380 72.49 -44.15 7.92
N LEU A 381 72.42 -43.18 8.83
CA LEU A 381 72.73 -43.37 10.24
C LEU A 381 71.83 -44.44 10.88
N LEU A 382 70.55 -44.51 10.50
CA LEU A 382 69.65 -45.55 10.99
C LEU A 382 70.05 -46.94 10.48
N LYS A 383 70.47 -47.07 9.22
CA LYS A 383 71.00 -48.33 8.66
C LYS A 383 72.29 -48.75 9.35
N ASP A 384 73.22 -47.83 9.58
CA ASP A 384 74.46 -48.11 10.29
C ASP A 384 74.21 -48.50 11.74
N LYS A 385 73.28 -47.83 12.43
CA LYS A 385 72.83 -48.23 13.76
C LYS A 385 72.31 -49.66 13.76
N GLN A 386 71.42 -50.02 12.83
CA GLN A 386 70.89 -51.39 12.73
C GLN A 386 71.99 -52.41 12.44
N ARG A 387 72.96 -52.09 11.59
CA ARG A 387 74.12 -52.95 11.28
C ARG A 387 74.98 -53.19 12.54
N LEU A 388 75.30 -52.13 13.28
CA LEU A 388 76.08 -52.22 14.52
C LEU A 388 75.32 -52.93 15.65
N GLU A 389 73.99 -52.79 15.71
CA GLU A 389 73.14 -53.54 16.64
C GLU A 389 73.21 -55.05 16.32
N LEU A 390 73.11 -55.44 15.04
CA LEU A 390 73.25 -56.83 14.61
C LEU A 390 74.64 -57.41 14.90
N GLU A 391 75.70 -56.64 14.63
CA GLU A 391 77.07 -57.05 14.95
C GLU A 391 77.26 -57.22 16.46
N ASN A 392 76.75 -56.29 17.27
CA ASN A 392 76.77 -56.43 18.73
C ASN A 392 75.99 -57.65 19.22
N THR A 393 74.82 -57.96 18.63
CA THR A 393 74.07 -59.16 19.01
C THR A 393 74.85 -60.43 18.66
N ASN A 394 75.48 -60.49 17.48
CA ASN A 394 76.28 -61.63 17.07
C ASN A 394 77.52 -61.80 17.98
N MET A 395 78.21 -60.71 18.31
CA MET A 395 79.34 -60.74 19.24
C MET A 395 78.91 -61.18 20.65
N ARG A 396 77.74 -60.73 21.13
CA ARG A 396 77.18 -61.21 22.40
C ARG A 396 76.86 -62.70 22.36
N GLU A 397 76.27 -63.20 21.28
CA GLU A 397 76.00 -64.63 21.09
C GLU A 397 77.30 -65.46 21.05
N MET A 398 78.35 -64.97 20.38
CA MET A 398 79.67 -65.60 20.38
C MET A 398 80.29 -65.65 21.77
N VAL A 399 80.20 -64.56 22.54
CA VAL A 399 80.69 -64.52 23.94
C VAL A 399 79.92 -65.51 24.80
N VAL A 400 78.59 -65.54 24.72
CA VAL A 400 77.75 -66.51 25.45
C VAL A 400 78.09 -67.95 25.05
N GLY A 401 78.32 -68.21 23.76
CA GLY A 401 78.75 -69.53 23.28
C GLY A 401 80.11 -69.94 23.83
N ALA A 402 81.09 -69.04 23.83
CA ALA A 402 82.42 -69.27 24.39
C ALA A 402 82.38 -69.46 25.92
N GLU A 403 81.57 -68.68 26.63
CA GLU A 403 81.34 -68.85 28.07
C GLU A 403 80.67 -70.20 28.39
N SER A 404 79.67 -70.61 27.58
CA SER A 404 79.04 -71.92 27.71
C SER A 404 80.05 -73.07 27.51
N GLN A 405 80.93 -72.96 26.51
CA GLN A 405 81.98 -73.95 26.30
C GLN A 405 82.98 -73.97 27.45
N ARG A 406 83.45 -72.80 27.89
CA ARG A 406 84.34 -72.67 29.05
C ARG A 406 83.73 -73.29 30.31
N ASN A 407 82.43 -73.11 30.53
CA ASN A 407 81.72 -73.71 31.67
C ASN A 407 81.70 -75.24 31.56
N LYS A 408 81.40 -75.81 30.38
CA LYS A 408 81.47 -77.27 30.16
C LYS A 408 82.88 -77.83 30.37
N ASP A 409 83.89 -77.13 29.88
CA ASP A 409 85.29 -77.53 30.06
C ASP A 409 85.67 -77.48 31.56
N THR A 410 85.21 -76.46 32.28
CA THR A 410 85.40 -76.32 33.73
C THR A 410 84.70 -77.45 34.50
N GLU A 411 83.47 -77.79 34.14
CA GLU A 411 82.72 -78.93 34.71
C GLU A 411 83.42 -80.28 34.42
N LEU A 412 83.96 -80.45 33.21
CA LEU A 412 84.74 -81.63 32.84
C LEU A 412 86.03 -81.73 33.67
N ILE A 413 86.76 -80.63 33.81
CA ILE A 413 87.95 -80.54 34.66
C ILE A 413 87.59 -80.91 36.11
N GLN A 414 86.54 -80.31 36.67
CA GLN A 414 86.07 -80.66 38.03
C GLN A 414 85.73 -82.14 38.16
N THR A 415 85.07 -82.73 37.16
CA THR A 415 84.75 -84.17 37.15
C THR A 415 86.00 -85.04 37.10
N LEU A 416 87.00 -84.65 36.31
CA LEU A 416 88.29 -85.34 36.23
C LEU A 416 89.07 -85.19 37.54
N GLU A 417 89.08 -84.00 38.15
CA GLU A 417 89.68 -83.75 39.46
C GLU A 417 89.03 -84.59 40.56
N VAL A 418 87.70 -84.76 40.54
CA VAL A 418 86.99 -85.64 41.47
C VAL A 418 87.37 -87.09 41.23
N LYS A 419 87.43 -87.57 39.98
CA LYS A 419 87.90 -88.93 39.67
C LYS A 419 89.35 -89.17 40.08
N VAL A 420 90.23 -88.19 39.91
CA VAL A 420 91.62 -88.25 40.39
C VAL A 420 91.63 -88.30 41.90
N ARG A 421 90.86 -87.44 42.58
CA ARG A 421 90.72 -87.45 44.05
C ARG A 421 90.11 -88.74 44.58
N GLU A 422 89.20 -89.38 43.86
CA GLU A 422 88.62 -90.69 44.20
C GLU A 422 89.61 -91.84 43.98
N LEU A 423 90.44 -91.77 42.93
CA LEU A 423 91.54 -92.71 42.70
C LEU A 423 92.67 -92.54 43.74
N GLU A 424 92.96 -91.30 44.13
CA GLU A 424 93.90 -90.95 45.20
C GLU A 424 93.35 -91.39 46.58
N ASN A 425 92.04 -91.24 46.84
CA ASN A 425 91.39 -91.66 48.08
C ASN A 425 91.04 -93.17 48.13
N GLY A 426 91.20 -93.91 47.03
CA GLY A 426 91.13 -95.38 47.00
C GLY A 426 92.39 -96.07 47.55
N LEU A 427 93.44 -95.29 47.85
CA LEU A 427 94.72 -95.74 48.36
C LEU A 427 95.14 -94.87 49.57
N MET A 428 94.72 -95.29 50.78
CA MET A 428 95.03 -94.71 52.12
C MET A 428 93.91 -93.88 52.75
N GLY A 429 93.46 -94.36 53.91
CA GLY A 429 92.63 -93.61 54.84
C GLY A 429 93.40 -92.63 55.72
N GLN A 430 92.58 -91.94 56.52
CA GLN A 430 92.88 -91.18 57.73
C GLN A 430 93.46 -89.75 57.62
N VAL A 431 92.58 -88.81 58.01
CA VAL A 431 92.76 -87.81 59.10
C VAL A 431 93.12 -86.37 58.70
N ALA A 432 92.21 -85.47 59.15
CA ALA A 432 92.38 -84.08 59.63
C ALA A 432 92.84 -83.00 58.63
N GLU A 433 92.51 -81.70 58.75
CA GLU A 433 91.55 -80.89 59.52
C GLU A 433 91.82 -79.42 59.11
N SER A 434 90.79 -78.58 59.13
CA SER A 434 90.82 -77.12 59.41
C SER A 434 91.04 -76.05 58.31
N ILE A 435 90.44 -74.89 58.64
CA ILE A 435 90.50 -73.50 58.12
C ILE A 435 89.33 -73.16 57.17
N GLN A 436 88.18 -72.59 57.61
CA GLN A 436 87.88 -71.29 58.26
C GLN A 436 87.94 -70.09 57.30
N GLY A 437 86.80 -69.41 57.10
CA GLY A 437 86.71 -68.14 56.35
C GLY A 437 85.27 -67.65 56.13
N ASP A 438 84.66 -67.12 57.19
CA ASP A 438 83.37 -66.43 57.31
C ASP A 438 83.43 -64.98 56.75
N LEU A 439 82.29 -64.42 56.31
CA LEU A 439 81.99 -62.99 56.28
C LEU A 439 80.52 -62.76 55.90
N ASP A 440 79.63 -63.06 56.85
CA ASP A 440 78.39 -62.31 57.05
C ASP A 440 78.71 -61.03 57.84
N SER A 441 78.17 -59.88 57.43
CA SER A 441 78.23 -58.64 58.21
C SER A 441 77.07 -57.74 57.82
N GLU A 442 76.03 -57.85 58.63
CA GLU A 442 74.94 -56.92 58.81
C GLU A 442 75.43 -55.46 58.91
N MET A 443 74.75 -54.54 58.19
CA MET A 443 74.59 -53.18 58.70
C MET A 443 73.11 -52.78 58.69
N ASN A 444 72.69 -52.36 59.86
CA ASN A 444 71.35 -52.29 60.36
C ASN A 444 70.69 -50.92 60.07
N PHE A 445 69.36 -50.90 60.10
CA PHE A 445 68.49 -49.79 60.53
C PHE A 445 68.13 -48.63 59.58
N LYS A 446 66.94 -48.74 58.97
CA LYS A 446 65.80 -47.79 59.11
C LYS A 446 64.56 -48.38 58.43
N GLY A 447 63.92 -49.34 59.09
CA GLY A 447 62.64 -49.86 58.65
C GLY A 447 61.55 -48.81 58.82
N VAL A 448 61.15 -48.18 57.71
CA VAL A 448 59.85 -47.49 57.63
C VAL A 448 58.79 -48.58 57.81
N THR A 449 58.08 -48.55 58.93
CA THR A 449 57.08 -49.60 59.20
C THR A 449 55.98 -49.54 58.14
N LYS A 450 55.41 -50.69 57.76
CA LYS A 450 54.32 -50.81 56.77
C LYS A 450 53.13 -49.88 57.10
N THR A 451 52.95 -49.55 58.37
CA THR A 451 51.99 -48.56 58.90
C THR A 451 52.33 -47.13 58.53
N ASP A 452 53.61 -46.72 58.57
CA ASP A 452 54.05 -45.38 58.16
C ASP A 452 53.91 -45.16 56.65
N LEU A 453 54.23 -46.19 55.84
CA LEU A 453 53.95 -46.15 54.40
C LEU A 453 52.45 -46.08 54.11
N LYS A 454 51.61 -46.84 54.83
CA LYS A 454 50.16 -46.78 54.68
C LYS A 454 49.55 -45.43 55.09
N LEU A 455 50.06 -44.80 56.15
CA LEU A 455 49.62 -43.47 56.57
C LEU A 455 50.08 -42.40 55.59
N ARG A 456 51.29 -42.53 55.03
CA ARG A 456 51.79 -41.62 53.99
C ARG A 456 51.01 -41.79 52.69
N ILE A 457 50.69 -43.02 52.29
CA ILE A 457 49.83 -43.32 51.15
C ILE A 457 48.44 -42.75 51.38
N ASN A 458 47.80 -42.97 52.52
CA ASN A 458 46.47 -42.39 52.81
C ASN A 458 46.49 -40.86 52.86
N LYS A 459 47.57 -40.25 53.37
CA LYS A 459 47.71 -38.79 53.39
C LYS A 459 47.89 -38.24 51.98
N LEU A 460 48.72 -38.88 51.16
CA LEU A 460 48.93 -38.52 49.75
C LEU A 460 47.70 -38.82 48.89
N GLU A 461 46.92 -39.85 49.19
CA GLU A 461 45.65 -40.17 48.53
C GLU A 461 44.59 -39.11 48.85
N ARG A 462 44.46 -38.68 50.12
CA ARG A 462 43.58 -37.56 50.50
C ARG A 462 44.04 -36.23 49.91
N GLU A 463 45.35 -35.99 49.84
CA GLU A 463 45.92 -34.79 49.21
C GLU A 463 45.71 -34.80 47.69
N ASN A 464 45.84 -35.95 47.02
CA ASN A 464 45.48 -36.13 45.61
C ASN A 464 43.98 -35.98 45.35
N GLN A 465 43.13 -36.48 46.25
CA GLN A 465 41.68 -36.38 46.12
C GLN A 465 41.19 -34.94 46.34
N ALA A 466 41.76 -34.23 47.33
CA ALA A 466 41.52 -32.81 47.55
C ALA A 466 42.00 -31.93 46.37
N LEU A 467 43.15 -32.27 45.74
CA LEU A 467 43.63 -31.56 44.54
C LEU A 467 42.77 -31.85 43.30
N LYS A 468 42.23 -33.07 43.14
CA LYS A 468 41.27 -33.39 42.07
C LYS A 468 39.93 -32.66 42.22
N GLU A 469 39.44 -32.49 43.45
CA GLU A 469 38.19 -31.76 43.72
C GLU A 469 38.38 -30.23 43.66
N SER A 470 39.56 -29.72 44.03
CA SER A 470 39.93 -28.31 43.91
C SER A 470 40.19 -27.86 42.45
N GLY A 471 40.58 -28.78 41.56
CA GLY A 471 40.89 -28.47 40.16
C GLY A 471 39.69 -28.42 39.21
N SER A 472 38.51 -28.88 39.64
CA SER A 472 37.36 -29.10 38.74
C SER A 472 36.41 -27.90 38.56
N LYS A 473 36.62 -26.77 39.25
CA LYS A 473 35.68 -25.63 39.22
C LYS A 473 36.36 -24.25 39.15
N THR A 474 37.38 -24.10 38.31
CA THR A 474 37.86 -22.77 37.90
C THR A 474 37.35 -22.43 36.51
N ALA A 475 37.00 -21.16 36.26
CA ALA A 475 36.46 -20.69 34.98
C ALA A 475 37.38 -21.05 33.78
N ASP A 476 38.69 -21.14 34.03
CA ASP A 476 39.69 -21.57 33.04
C ASP A 476 39.48 -23.02 32.58
N ASN A 477 38.98 -23.92 33.44
CA ASN A 477 38.72 -25.32 33.08
C ASN A 477 37.50 -25.44 32.13
N VAL A 478 36.47 -24.61 32.33
CA VAL A 478 35.31 -24.53 31.43
C VAL A 478 35.71 -23.94 30.07
N VAL A 479 36.57 -22.93 30.05
CA VAL A 479 37.10 -22.35 28.79
C VAL A 479 38.00 -23.34 28.06
N LEU A 480 38.87 -24.07 28.77
CA LEU A 480 39.70 -25.13 28.19
C LEU A 480 38.86 -26.29 27.67
N GLN A 481 37.76 -26.64 28.34
CA GLN A 481 36.84 -27.68 27.88
C GLN A 481 36.11 -27.28 26.60
N ASN A 482 35.62 -26.03 26.52
CA ASN A 482 34.99 -25.52 25.30
C ASN A 482 36.01 -25.42 24.15
N LEU A 483 37.24 -24.99 24.43
CA LEU A 483 38.29 -24.90 23.41
C LEU A 483 38.72 -26.29 22.93
N LEU A 484 38.77 -27.29 23.83
CA LEU A 484 39.01 -28.68 23.46
C LEU A 484 37.90 -29.21 22.55
N GLU A 485 36.64 -28.97 22.90
CA GLU A 485 35.47 -29.41 22.11
C GLU A 485 35.45 -28.76 20.72
N ASP A 486 35.81 -27.48 20.62
CA ASP A 486 35.93 -26.78 19.33
C ASP A 486 37.09 -27.33 18.49
N LYS A 487 38.22 -27.68 19.12
CA LYS A 487 39.36 -28.31 18.43
C LYS A 487 39.04 -29.74 17.99
N GLU A 488 38.27 -30.49 18.77
CA GLU A 488 37.80 -31.83 18.40
C GLU A 488 36.80 -31.79 17.24
N LYS A 489 35.86 -30.83 17.25
CA LYS A 489 34.94 -30.59 16.11
C LYS A 489 35.69 -30.19 14.84
N ALA A 490 36.70 -29.32 14.96
CA ALA A 490 37.55 -28.95 13.83
C ALA A 490 38.37 -30.14 13.30
N ARG A 491 38.90 -30.98 14.20
CA ARG A 491 39.61 -32.22 13.83
C ARG A 491 38.70 -33.18 13.08
N TYR A 492 37.47 -33.40 13.57
CA TYR A 492 36.51 -34.30 12.93
C TYR A 492 36.14 -33.82 11.51
N ARG A 493 35.96 -32.51 11.31
CA ARG A 493 35.73 -31.93 9.97
C ARG A 493 36.91 -32.14 9.05
N LEU A 494 38.14 -31.87 9.52
CA LEU A 494 39.35 -32.09 8.72
C LEU A 494 39.56 -33.57 8.42
N GLU A 495 39.24 -34.48 9.35
CA GLU A 495 39.32 -35.92 9.14
C GLU A 495 38.30 -36.39 8.09
N GLN A 496 37.09 -35.83 8.11
CA GLN A 496 36.07 -36.07 7.09
C GLN A 496 36.49 -35.50 5.72
N ASP A 497 37.04 -34.29 5.67
CA ASP A 497 37.54 -33.66 4.45
C ASP A 497 38.75 -34.41 3.88
N VAL A 498 39.63 -34.95 4.74
CA VAL A 498 40.74 -35.81 4.30
C VAL A 498 40.21 -37.11 3.71
N LEU A 499 39.17 -37.72 4.29
CA LEU A 499 38.56 -38.94 3.74
C LEU A 499 37.89 -38.69 2.37
N THR A 500 37.18 -37.58 2.20
CA THR A 500 36.56 -37.23 0.90
C THR A 500 37.60 -36.92 -0.15
N VAL A 501 38.59 -36.08 0.18
CA VAL A 501 39.69 -35.74 -0.75
C VAL A 501 40.52 -36.97 -1.11
N ASN A 502 40.76 -37.89 -0.17
CA ASN A 502 41.50 -39.11 -0.45
C ASN A 502 40.67 -40.10 -1.29
N GLY A 503 39.33 -40.13 -1.12
CA GLY A 503 38.41 -40.86 -1.99
C GLY A 503 38.39 -40.33 -3.42
N ASP A 504 38.31 -39.01 -3.58
CA ASP A 504 38.36 -38.33 -4.89
C ASP A 504 39.73 -38.51 -5.56
N LYS A 505 40.82 -38.46 -4.77
CA LYS A 505 42.17 -38.76 -5.25
C LYS A 505 42.29 -40.20 -5.75
N LEU A 506 41.76 -41.19 -5.02
CA LEU A 506 41.74 -42.59 -5.44
C LEU A 506 40.92 -42.81 -6.71
N ALA A 507 39.79 -42.11 -6.85
CA ALA A 507 38.97 -42.14 -8.06
C ALA A 507 39.72 -41.55 -9.27
N LEU A 508 40.36 -40.40 -9.10
CA LEU A 508 41.19 -39.77 -10.13
C LEU A 508 42.45 -40.58 -10.47
N GLU A 509 43.07 -41.24 -9.49
CA GLU A 509 44.19 -42.16 -9.71
C GLU A 509 43.73 -43.42 -10.46
N ALA A 510 42.52 -43.92 -10.20
CA ALA A 510 41.92 -45.03 -10.94
C ALA A 510 41.55 -44.65 -12.38
N GLU A 511 41.01 -43.45 -12.61
CA GLU A 511 40.77 -42.90 -13.94
C GLU A 511 42.08 -42.67 -14.70
N LEU A 512 43.12 -42.13 -14.04
CA LEU A 512 44.44 -41.96 -14.63
C LEU A 512 45.14 -43.29 -14.89
N ALA A 513 44.96 -44.31 -14.04
CA ALA A 513 45.47 -45.65 -14.26
C ALA A 513 44.78 -46.29 -15.47
N ALA A 514 43.45 -46.17 -15.59
CA ALA A 514 42.68 -46.64 -16.74
C ALA A 514 43.12 -45.95 -18.05
N PHE A 515 43.45 -44.66 -18.01
CA PHE A 515 44.02 -43.94 -19.15
C PHE A 515 45.48 -44.31 -19.44
N LYS A 516 46.28 -44.69 -18.43
CA LYS A 516 47.70 -45.04 -18.59
C LYS A 516 47.95 -46.49 -19.03
N THR A 517 47.09 -47.44 -18.67
CA THR A 517 47.36 -48.87 -18.95
C THR A 517 46.83 -49.37 -20.29
N GLY A 518 46.03 -48.60 -21.03
CA GLY A 518 45.75 -48.83 -22.47
C GLY A 518 45.51 -50.29 -22.89
N SER A 519 44.84 -51.08 -22.05
CA SER A 519 44.61 -52.52 -22.28
C SER A 519 43.13 -52.82 -22.06
N PRO A 520 42.48 -53.63 -22.93
CA PRO A 520 41.06 -53.88 -22.84
C PRO A 520 40.78 -54.74 -21.61
N ILE A 521 39.99 -54.20 -20.68
CA ILE A 521 39.56 -54.94 -19.49
C ILE A 521 38.44 -55.89 -19.94
N ASP A 522 38.66 -57.17 -19.69
CA ASP A 522 37.76 -58.30 -19.94
C ASP A 522 36.37 -58.04 -19.33
N GLU A 523 35.30 -58.24 -20.10
CA GLU A 523 33.93 -57.82 -19.77
C GLU A 523 33.36 -58.47 -18.50
N ASP A 524 33.98 -59.56 -18.02
CA ASP A 524 33.54 -60.35 -16.87
C ASP A 524 34.24 -60.00 -15.54
N SER A 525 35.11 -58.98 -15.52
CA SER A 525 35.72 -58.53 -14.27
C SER A 525 34.66 -58.00 -13.30
N ASN A 526 34.70 -58.46 -12.04
CA ASN A 526 33.77 -58.09 -10.97
C ASN A 526 33.68 -56.55 -10.78
N ILE A 527 34.74 -55.83 -11.12
CA ILE A 527 34.78 -54.36 -11.12
C ILE A 527 33.90 -53.77 -12.23
N VAL A 528 33.90 -54.35 -13.44
CA VAL A 528 33.02 -53.96 -14.55
C VAL A 528 31.57 -54.28 -14.22
N GLN A 529 31.29 -55.40 -13.54
CA GLN A 529 29.93 -55.73 -13.09
C GLN A 529 29.43 -54.78 -12.00
N GLN A 530 30.27 -54.37 -11.05
CA GLN A 530 29.92 -53.36 -10.05
C GLN A 530 29.74 -51.97 -10.69
N LEU A 531 30.58 -51.62 -11.67
CA LEU A 531 30.41 -50.40 -12.44
C LEU A 531 29.14 -50.41 -13.28
N ARG A 532 28.76 -51.55 -13.91
CA ARG A 532 27.48 -51.71 -14.60
C ARG A 532 26.29 -51.58 -13.65
N LYS A 533 26.33 -52.20 -12.47
CA LYS A 533 25.27 -52.04 -11.46
C LYS A 533 25.16 -50.59 -10.99
N ASN A 534 26.28 -49.91 -10.74
CA ASN A 534 26.28 -48.51 -10.36
C ASN A 534 25.82 -47.59 -11.51
N LEU A 535 26.12 -47.94 -12.76
CA LEU A 535 25.60 -47.25 -13.94
C LEU A 535 24.09 -47.47 -14.10
N GLU A 536 23.60 -48.69 -13.94
CA GLU A 536 22.17 -49.02 -13.97
C GLU A 536 21.40 -48.32 -12.84
N GLU A 537 22.00 -48.22 -11.66
CA GLU A 537 21.41 -47.52 -10.52
C GLU A 537 21.42 -46.00 -10.72
N ARG A 538 22.50 -45.45 -11.28
CA ARG A 538 22.54 -44.04 -11.72
C ARG A 538 21.58 -43.76 -12.85
N ASP A 539 21.44 -44.66 -13.82
CA ASP A 539 20.48 -44.53 -14.93
C ASP A 539 19.05 -44.65 -14.45
N ARG A 540 18.78 -45.49 -13.43
CA ARG A 540 17.50 -45.50 -12.71
C ARG A 540 17.23 -44.18 -12.00
N ILE A 541 18.20 -43.63 -11.29
CA ILE A 541 18.06 -42.33 -10.62
C ILE A 541 17.86 -41.22 -11.66
N ILE A 542 18.55 -41.26 -12.79
CA ILE A 542 18.39 -40.33 -13.91
C ILE A 542 17.01 -40.49 -14.56
N GLN A 543 16.51 -41.71 -14.73
CA GLN A 543 15.14 -41.94 -15.22
C GLN A 543 14.08 -41.48 -14.22
N GLU A 544 14.27 -41.75 -12.92
CA GLU A 544 13.36 -41.33 -11.86
C GLU A 544 13.35 -39.80 -11.73
N THR A 545 14.51 -39.15 -11.80
CA THR A 545 14.60 -37.68 -11.82
C THR A 545 14.08 -37.07 -13.11
N ARG A 546 14.28 -37.72 -14.27
CA ARG A 546 13.64 -37.30 -15.53
C ARG A 546 12.14 -37.44 -15.46
N LYS A 547 11.62 -38.52 -14.88
CA LYS A 547 10.19 -38.74 -14.67
C LYS A 547 9.62 -37.74 -13.67
N GLN A 548 10.34 -37.41 -12.58
CA GLN A 548 9.98 -36.32 -11.67
C GLN A 548 10.07 -34.94 -12.33
N LEU A 549 10.90 -34.78 -13.36
CA LEU A 549 10.97 -33.56 -14.18
C LEU A 549 9.83 -33.49 -15.21
N ASP A 550 9.36 -34.63 -15.71
CA ASP A 550 8.27 -34.78 -16.68
C ASP A 550 6.88 -34.75 -16.01
N ASP A 551 6.77 -35.29 -14.78
CA ASP A 551 5.59 -35.23 -13.89
C ASP A 551 5.49 -33.86 -13.17
N ARG A 552 6.53 -33.03 -13.23
CA ARG A 552 6.45 -31.62 -12.85
C ARG A 552 5.63 -30.91 -13.93
N PRO A 553 4.53 -30.22 -13.60
CA PRO A 553 3.72 -29.56 -14.62
C PRO A 553 4.64 -28.64 -15.43
N PRO A 554 4.58 -28.68 -16.78
CA PRO A 554 5.47 -27.89 -17.59
C PRO A 554 5.24 -26.43 -17.20
N ILE A 555 6.29 -25.80 -16.64
CA ILE A 555 6.36 -24.34 -16.64
C ILE A 555 6.42 -23.98 -18.11
N SER A 556 5.25 -23.62 -18.63
CA SER A 556 5.03 -23.27 -20.01
C SER A 556 6.11 -22.27 -20.43
N VAL A 557 7.07 -22.72 -21.24
CA VAL A 557 7.97 -21.83 -21.98
C VAL A 557 7.15 -20.93 -22.93
N SER A 558 5.90 -21.30 -23.22
CA SER A 558 4.91 -20.40 -23.85
C SER A 558 4.49 -19.23 -22.96
N THR A 559 4.50 -19.35 -21.62
CA THR A 559 4.19 -18.21 -20.73
C THR A 559 5.39 -17.28 -20.54
N GLY A 560 6.61 -17.80 -20.65
CA GLY A 560 7.83 -16.98 -20.67
C GLY A 560 7.88 -16.11 -21.93
N ASP A 561 7.77 -16.72 -23.10
CA ASP A 561 7.78 -16.00 -24.38
C ASP A 561 6.52 -15.16 -24.59
N ALA A 562 5.34 -15.60 -24.15
CA ALA A 562 4.14 -14.76 -24.20
C ALA A 562 4.21 -13.60 -23.20
N SER A 563 4.83 -13.77 -22.02
CA SER A 563 5.03 -12.67 -21.08
C SER A 563 6.11 -11.72 -21.56
N ILE A 564 7.20 -12.21 -22.17
CA ILE A 564 8.24 -11.37 -22.77
C ILE A 564 7.69 -10.60 -23.97
N ASN A 565 6.95 -11.25 -24.87
CA ASN A 565 6.30 -10.58 -26.00
C ASN A 565 5.22 -9.59 -25.52
N LYS A 566 4.47 -9.92 -24.47
CA LYS A 566 3.51 -9.00 -23.87
C LYS A 566 4.19 -7.81 -23.20
N LEU A 567 5.31 -8.03 -22.51
CA LEU A 567 6.13 -6.97 -21.93
C LEU A 567 6.82 -6.12 -23.01
N LEU A 568 7.18 -6.71 -24.15
CA LEU A 568 7.71 -5.97 -25.30
C LEU A 568 6.63 -5.08 -25.92
N VAL A 569 5.43 -5.63 -26.14
CA VAL A 569 4.28 -4.86 -26.65
C VAL A 569 3.86 -3.78 -25.66
N GLU A 570 3.85 -4.07 -24.35
CA GLU A 570 3.59 -3.08 -23.31
C GLU A 570 4.70 -2.02 -23.26
N LYS A 571 5.97 -2.39 -23.47
CA LYS A 571 7.08 -1.46 -23.58
C LYS A 571 6.94 -0.55 -24.81
N ASP A 572 6.63 -1.11 -25.97
CA ASP A 572 6.49 -0.36 -27.23
C ASP A 572 5.27 0.57 -27.18
N GLU A 573 4.16 0.11 -26.56
CA GLU A 573 2.98 0.93 -26.30
C GLU A 573 3.27 2.05 -25.31
N LEU A 574 4.02 1.79 -24.23
CA LEU A 574 4.47 2.82 -23.30
C LEU A 574 5.44 3.81 -23.96
N GLN A 575 6.33 3.34 -24.83
CA GLN A 575 7.22 4.22 -25.60
C GLN A 575 6.44 5.11 -26.57
N ARG A 576 5.39 4.58 -27.21
CA ARG A 576 4.48 5.35 -28.07
C ARG A 576 3.69 6.39 -27.27
N GLN A 577 3.16 6.01 -26.11
CA GLN A 577 2.47 6.94 -25.21
C GLN A 577 3.41 8.04 -24.69
N ILE A 578 4.68 7.72 -24.43
CA ILE A 578 5.70 8.71 -24.06
C ILE A 578 5.98 9.66 -25.23
N ALA A 579 6.04 9.16 -26.47
CA ALA A 579 6.21 10.01 -27.65
C ALA A 579 5.01 10.94 -27.85
N ASP A 580 3.78 10.43 -27.77
CA ASP A 580 2.56 11.23 -27.90
C ASP A 580 2.45 12.29 -26.77
N LEU A 581 2.80 11.91 -25.53
CA LEU A 581 2.87 12.85 -24.40
C LEU A 581 3.96 13.91 -24.58
N LYS A 582 5.07 13.57 -25.23
CA LYS A 582 6.13 14.52 -25.54
C LYS A 582 5.72 15.50 -26.63
N ASP A 583 5.03 15.04 -27.66
CA ASP A 583 4.53 15.89 -28.74
C ASP A 583 3.43 16.84 -28.24
N THR A 584 2.50 16.34 -27.42
CA THR A 584 1.48 17.19 -26.78
C THR A 584 2.10 18.21 -25.82
N LEU A 585 3.13 17.82 -25.06
CA LEU A 585 3.87 18.74 -24.20
C LEU A 585 4.62 19.79 -25.00
N LEU A 586 5.21 19.42 -26.14
CA LEU A 586 5.89 20.34 -27.05
C LEU A 586 4.90 21.33 -27.70
N ASP A 587 3.68 20.91 -28.00
CA ASP A 587 2.61 21.79 -28.49
C ASP A 587 2.07 22.71 -27.38
N CYS A 588 1.94 22.21 -26.15
CA CYS A 588 1.64 23.04 -24.98
C CYS A 588 2.76 24.05 -24.68
N GLU A 589 4.03 23.66 -24.83
CA GLU A 589 5.19 24.55 -24.67
C GLU A 589 5.24 25.62 -25.75
N LYS A 590 4.94 25.28 -27.02
CA LYS A 590 4.77 26.25 -28.10
C LYS A 590 3.62 27.22 -27.80
N SER A 591 2.47 26.71 -27.38
CA SER A 591 1.32 27.55 -27.02
C SER A 591 1.63 28.45 -25.81
N ASN A 592 2.32 27.94 -24.79
CA ASN A 592 2.79 28.74 -23.67
C ASN A 592 3.88 29.74 -24.08
N GLY A 593 4.73 29.40 -25.06
CA GLY A 593 5.71 30.29 -25.67
C GLY A 593 5.02 31.45 -26.37
N GLU A 594 4.01 31.16 -27.19
CA GLU A 594 3.15 32.16 -27.84
C GLU A 594 2.45 33.05 -26.80
N LEU A 595 1.84 32.46 -25.77
CA LEU A 595 1.20 33.19 -24.68
C LEU A 595 2.19 34.05 -23.89
N LYS A 596 3.42 33.57 -23.64
CA LYS A 596 4.49 34.35 -23.00
C LYS A 596 4.97 35.49 -23.88
N THR A 597 5.11 35.29 -25.19
CA THR A 597 5.45 36.37 -26.12
C THR A 597 4.33 37.41 -26.18
N SER A 598 3.06 36.98 -26.20
CA SER A 598 1.91 37.88 -26.12
C SER A 598 1.86 38.60 -24.77
N LEU A 599 2.18 37.94 -23.65
CA LEU A 599 2.19 38.56 -22.32
C LEU A 599 3.33 39.57 -22.16
N ALA A 600 4.51 39.25 -22.70
CA ALA A 600 5.65 40.17 -22.74
C ALA A 600 5.35 41.41 -23.60
N ALA A 601 4.61 41.23 -24.71
CA ALA A 601 4.19 42.33 -25.57
C ALA A 601 3.03 43.15 -24.97
N ILE A 602 2.10 42.51 -24.22
CA ILE A 602 1.07 43.17 -23.41
C ILE A 602 1.70 44.00 -22.26
N GLY A 603 2.88 43.64 -21.80
CA GLY A 603 3.69 44.41 -20.84
C GLY A 603 4.47 45.58 -21.47
N GLY A 604 4.57 45.63 -22.81
CA GLY A 604 5.17 46.73 -23.57
C GLY A 604 4.15 47.81 -23.95
N SER A 605 4.65 48.96 -24.40
CA SER A 605 3.93 50.22 -24.70
C SER A 605 2.51 50.06 -25.29
N THR A 606 1.63 51.02 -24.96
CA THR A 606 0.21 51.08 -25.33
C THR A 606 -0.08 50.93 -26.83
N GLU A 607 0.89 51.25 -27.68
CA GLU A 607 0.82 51.09 -29.15
C GLU A 607 0.95 49.63 -29.61
N GLY A 608 1.76 48.82 -28.93
CA GLY A 608 1.88 47.38 -29.20
C GLY A 608 0.63 46.61 -28.80
N ARG A 609 -0.02 47.05 -27.70
CA ARG A 609 -1.26 46.46 -27.20
C ARG A 609 -2.41 46.56 -28.21
N HIS A 610 -2.46 47.62 -29.01
CA HIS A 610 -3.49 47.80 -30.05
C HIS A 610 -3.22 46.95 -31.29
N GLY A 611 -1.96 46.91 -31.78
CA GLY A 611 -1.59 46.11 -32.95
C GLY A 611 -1.71 44.59 -32.72
N GLU A 612 -1.45 44.11 -31.50
CA GLU A 612 -1.58 42.69 -31.16
C GLU A 612 -3.05 42.26 -30.98
N LEU A 613 -3.89 43.16 -30.42
CA LEU A 613 -5.34 42.97 -30.38
C LEU A 613 -5.93 42.94 -31.80
N GLU A 614 -5.48 43.83 -32.68
CA GLU A 614 -5.90 43.86 -34.08
C GLU A 614 -5.51 42.57 -34.82
N LYS A 615 -4.28 42.08 -34.61
CA LYS A 615 -3.83 40.79 -35.16
C LYS A 615 -4.60 39.60 -34.59
N ARG A 616 -4.97 39.63 -33.31
CA ARG A 616 -5.80 38.60 -32.66
C ARG A 616 -7.22 38.61 -33.19
N VAL A 617 -7.79 39.79 -33.42
CA VAL A 617 -9.11 39.96 -34.03
C VAL A 617 -9.11 39.42 -35.46
N LEU A 618 -8.09 39.73 -36.26
CA LEU A 618 -7.92 39.18 -37.61
C LEU A 618 -7.80 37.65 -37.63
N GLN A 619 -6.99 37.07 -36.73
CA GLN A 619 -6.87 35.61 -36.62
C GLN A 619 -8.17 34.92 -36.17
N LEU A 620 -8.93 35.57 -35.29
CA LEU A 620 -10.23 35.06 -34.85
C LEU A 620 -11.27 35.18 -35.95
N GLN A 621 -11.25 36.25 -36.74
CA GLN A 621 -12.11 36.44 -37.91
C GLN A 621 -11.82 35.37 -38.98
N ASP A 622 -10.56 35.14 -39.32
CA ASP A 622 -10.14 34.15 -40.32
C ASP A 622 -10.55 32.73 -39.90
N LYS A 623 -10.35 32.38 -38.61
CA LYS A 623 -10.84 31.11 -38.06
C LYS A 623 -12.37 31.00 -38.07
N LEU A 624 -13.10 32.09 -37.89
CA LEU A 624 -14.56 32.11 -37.95
C LEU A 624 -15.05 31.91 -39.39
N GLU A 625 -14.36 32.49 -40.36
CA GLU A 625 -14.64 32.36 -41.79
C GLU A 625 -14.38 30.93 -42.29
N ASP A 626 -13.24 30.36 -41.92
CA ASP A 626 -12.88 28.95 -42.17
C ASP A 626 -13.93 27.97 -41.63
N ARG A 627 -14.44 28.25 -40.42
CA ARG A 627 -15.46 27.43 -39.76
C ARG A 627 -16.83 27.61 -40.43
N ARG A 628 -17.17 28.82 -40.87
CA ARG A 628 -18.38 29.10 -41.66
C ARG A 628 -18.33 28.38 -43.00
N GLU A 629 -17.22 28.41 -43.71
CA GLU A 629 -17.07 27.73 -45.00
C GLU A 629 -17.21 26.20 -44.86
N LYS A 630 -16.58 25.61 -43.82
CA LYS A 630 -16.73 24.18 -43.51
C LYS A 630 -18.18 23.82 -43.16
N ALA A 631 -18.88 24.68 -42.42
CA ALA A 631 -20.29 24.47 -42.09
C ALA A 631 -21.21 24.56 -43.33
N ILE A 632 -20.92 25.48 -44.27
CA ILE A 632 -21.64 25.58 -45.55
C ILE A 632 -21.42 24.31 -46.38
N LYS A 633 -20.17 23.86 -46.55
CA LYS A 633 -19.84 22.61 -47.27
C LYS A 633 -20.52 21.39 -46.65
N ALA A 634 -20.57 21.31 -45.32
CA ALA A 634 -21.29 20.24 -44.62
C ALA A 634 -22.81 20.29 -44.85
N ARG A 635 -23.42 21.49 -44.82
CA ARG A 635 -24.85 21.68 -45.13
C ARG A 635 -25.17 21.31 -46.58
N GLU A 636 -24.31 21.65 -47.53
CA GLU A 636 -24.46 21.24 -48.93
C GLU A 636 -24.36 19.72 -49.09
N HIS A 637 -23.42 19.08 -48.39
CA HIS A 637 -23.29 17.62 -48.39
C HIS A 637 -24.54 16.94 -47.81
N ILE A 638 -25.05 17.43 -46.68
CA ILE A 638 -26.31 16.94 -46.08
C ILE A 638 -27.49 17.14 -47.04
N LYS A 639 -27.56 18.29 -47.73
CA LYS A 639 -28.61 18.54 -48.72
C LYS A 639 -28.54 17.55 -49.89
N LYS A 640 -27.34 17.26 -50.42
CA LYS A 640 -27.12 16.25 -51.47
C LYS A 640 -27.49 14.84 -50.98
N GLN A 641 -27.14 14.48 -49.75
CA GLN A 641 -27.53 13.19 -49.19
C GLN A 641 -29.05 13.08 -49.03
N ASN A 642 -29.71 14.13 -48.55
CA ASN A 642 -31.16 14.16 -48.42
C ASN A 642 -31.90 14.06 -49.77
N THR A 643 -31.37 14.65 -50.86
CA THR A 643 -31.93 14.46 -52.19
C THR A 643 -31.77 13.02 -52.67
N THR A 644 -30.59 12.40 -52.47
CA THR A 644 -30.39 10.99 -52.83
C THR A 644 -31.26 10.03 -52.02
N ILE A 645 -31.48 10.31 -50.72
CA ILE A 645 -32.39 9.53 -49.89
C ILE A 645 -33.82 9.63 -50.42
N LYS A 646 -34.24 10.82 -50.83
CA LYS A 646 -35.58 11.04 -51.39
C LYS A 646 -35.74 10.33 -52.74
N GLU A 647 -34.76 10.41 -53.63
CA GLU A 647 -34.75 9.68 -54.91
C GLU A 647 -34.83 8.16 -54.68
N LEU A 648 -34.07 7.62 -53.73
CA LEU A 648 -34.14 6.20 -53.36
C LEU A 648 -35.48 5.81 -52.71
N GLN A 649 -36.12 6.72 -51.96
CA GLN A 649 -37.46 6.50 -51.41
C GLN A 649 -38.52 6.47 -52.51
N ASP A 650 -38.43 7.39 -53.48
CA ASP A 650 -39.33 7.48 -54.61
C ASP A 650 -39.15 6.27 -55.55
N GLU A 651 -37.91 5.82 -55.80
CA GLU A 651 -37.62 4.58 -56.53
C GLU A 651 -38.15 3.33 -55.82
N LEU A 652 -38.13 3.30 -54.48
CA LEU A 652 -38.66 2.19 -53.68
C LEU A 652 -40.20 2.18 -53.67
N GLU A 653 -40.85 3.34 -53.67
CA GLU A 653 -42.30 3.49 -53.90
C GLU A 653 -42.70 3.02 -55.31
N VAL A 654 -41.93 3.39 -56.34
CA VAL A 654 -42.14 2.92 -57.71
C VAL A 654 -41.89 1.41 -57.85
N ALA A 655 -40.87 0.87 -57.19
CA ALA A 655 -40.58 -0.57 -57.15
C ALA A 655 -41.67 -1.37 -56.40
N LYS A 656 -42.25 -0.81 -55.33
CA LYS A 656 -43.38 -1.41 -54.61
C LYS A 656 -44.65 -1.44 -55.46
N THR A 657 -44.92 -0.38 -56.23
CA THR A 657 -46.10 -0.31 -57.10
C THR A 657 -45.95 -1.17 -58.35
N THR A 658 -44.73 -1.29 -58.91
CA THR A 658 -44.43 -2.20 -60.03
C THR A 658 -44.30 -3.67 -59.60
N GLY A 659 -43.94 -3.95 -58.34
CA GLY A 659 -43.87 -5.29 -57.76
C GLY A 659 -45.22 -5.99 -57.55
N ALA A 660 -46.35 -5.31 -57.76
CA ALA A 660 -47.67 -5.92 -57.81
C ALA A 660 -47.92 -6.77 -59.08
N ASN A 661 -47.04 -6.69 -60.09
CA ASN A 661 -47.00 -7.62 -61.22
C ASN A 661 -45.63 -8.31 -61.29
N GLY A 662 -45.62 -9.61 -61.03
CA GLY A 662 -44.44 -10.36 -60.63
C GLY A 662 -43.25 -10.34 -61.61
N LYS A 663 -42.05 -10.17 -61.03
CA LYS A 663 -40.81 -10.93 -61.33
C LYS A 663 -39.53 -10.42 -60.62
N ASN A 664 -39.58 -9.36 -59.81
CA ASN A 664 -38.36 -8.75 -59.23
C ASN A 664 -38.25 -8.85 -57.68
N GLY A 665 -38.62 -9.99 -57.10
CA GLY A 665 -38.53 -10.20 -55.65
C GLY A 665 -37.08 -10.14 -55.10
N ALA A 666 -36.09 -10.52 -55.90
CA ALA A 666 -34.68 -10.53 -55.50
C ALA A 666 -34.05 -9.13 -55.37
N ASP A 667 -34.45 -8.18 -56.21
CA ASP A 667 -33.95 -6.80 -56.14
C ASP A 667 -34.51 -6.05 -54.93
N TYR A 668 -35.76 -6.32 -54.56
CA TYR A 668 -36.40 -5.71 -53.40
C TYR A 668 -35.76 -6.12 -52.07
N GLU A 669 -35.37 -7.40 -51.96
CA GLU A 669 -34.70 -7.94 -50.77
C GLU A 669 -33.25 -7.42 -50.65
N SER A 670 -32.55 -7.28 -51.78
CA SER A 670 -31.23 -6.63 -51.85
C SER A 670 -31.30 -5.13 -51.46
N LEU A 671 -32.32 -4.41 -51.93
CA LEU A 671 -32.54 -3.00 -51.58
C LEU A 671 -32.86 -2.82 -50.09
N LEU A 672 -33.63 -3.73 -49.49
CA LEU A 672 -33.93 -3.74 -48.06
C LEU A 672 -32.67 -3.99 -47.22
N ALA A 673 -31.83 -4.95 -47.61
CA ALA A 673 -30.56 -5.21 -46.94
C ALA A 673 -29.61 -3.99 -47.03
N ARG A 674 -29.54 -3.33 -48.19
CA ARG A 674 -28.75 -2.12 -48.39
C ARG A 674 -29.25 -0.96 -47.52
N LYS A 675 -30.57 -0.79 -47.40
CA LYS A 675 -31.20 0.21 -46.53
C LYS A 675 -30.88 -0.06 -45.06
N GLU A 676 -30.91 -1.32 -44.62
CA GLU A 676 -30.60 -1.69 -43.24
C GLU A 676 -29.13 -1.42 -42.90
N ILE A 677 -28.22 -1.66 -43.85
CA ILE A 677 -26.79 -1.32 -43.70
C ILE A 677 -26.61 0.19 -43.62
N LEU A 678 -27.25 0.96 -44.50
CA LEU A 678 -27.19 2.43 -44.48
C LEU A 678 -27.77 3.03 -43.18
N MET A 679 -28.85 2.47 -42.65
CA MET A 679 -29.40 2.90 -41.36
C MET A 679 -28.41 2.61 -40.21
N LYS A 680 -27.78 1.43 -40.21
CA LYS A 680 -26.73 1.10 -39.23
C LYS A 680 -25.51 2.01 -39.36
N GLU A 681 -25.12 2.40 -40.58
CA GLU A 681 -24.05 3.36 -40.81
C GLU A 681 -24.42 4.76 -40.32
N VAL A 682 -25.66 5.22 -40.52
CA VAL A 682 -26.14 6.50 -40.00
C VAL A 682 -26.20 6.49 -38.47
N ASP A 683 -26.64 5.40 -37.84
CA ASP A 683 -26.61 5.24 -36.38
C ASP A 683 -25.17 5.20 -35.84
N LEU A 684 -24.26 4.56 -36.58
CA LEU A 684 -22.84 4.56 -36.24
C LEU A 684 -22.22 5.95 -36.40
N MET A 685 -22.56 6.69 -37.46
CA MET A 685 -22.07 8.05 -37.69
C MET A 685 -22.63 9.03 -36.66
N THR A 686 -23.91 8.92 -36.30
CA THR A 686 -24.54 9.76 -35.27
C THR A 686 -23.99 9.45 -33.88
N SER A 687 -23.77 8.17 -33.54
CA SER A 687 -23.09 7.79 -32.29
C SER A 687 -21.62 8.21 -32.27
N ALA A 688 -20.90 8.13 -33.39
CA ALA A 688 -19.55 8.67 -33.51
C ALA A 688 -19.53 10.21 -33.42
N TRP A 689 -20.52 10.89 -33.97
CA TRP A 689 -20.67 12.35 -33.83
C TRP A 689 -21.00 12.74 -32.40
N TYR A 690 -21.86 11.97 -31.73
CA TYR A 690 -22.18 12.14 -30.32
C TYR A 690 -20.96 11.85 -29.45
N ASP A 691 -20.16 10.83 -29.74
CA ASP A 691 -18.92 10.51 -29.01
C ASP A 691 -17.84 11.56 -29.28
N ILE A 692 -17.68 12.06 -30.51
CA ILE A 692 -16.76 13.17 -30.84
C ILE A 692 -17.21 14.47 -30.17
N THR A 693 -18.51 14.77 -30.18
CA THR A 693 -19.07 15.97 -29.53
C THR A 693 -18.96 15.87 -28.02
N SER A 694 -19.23 14.68 -27.47
CA SER A 694 -19.04 14.35 -26.06
C SER A 694 -17.58 14.45 -25.68
N ARG A 695 -16.63 13.99 -26.51
CA ARG A 695 -15.18 14.15 -26.31
C ARG A 695 -14.70 15.59 -26.45
N LEU A 696 -15.31 16.38 -27.33
CA LEU A 696 -15.02 17.81 -27.48
C LEU A 696 -15.56 18.60 -26.29
N GLN A 697 -16.72 18.22 -25.74
CA GLN A 697 -17.28 18.76 -24.49
C GLN A 697 -16.55 18.22 -23.26
N SER A 698 -16.00 17.00 -23.31
CA SER A 698 -15.26 16.34 -22.25
C SER A 698 -13.74 16.54 -22.34
N ASN A 699 -13.24 17.39 -23.24
CA ASN A 699 -11.83 17.81 -23.22
C ASN A 699 -11.49 18.66 -21.98
N THR A 700 -12.49 18.92 -21.13
CA THR A 700 -12.39 19.46 -19.78
C THR A 700 -12.34 18.37 -18.69
N VAL A 701 -12.46 17.07 -19.00
CA VAL A 701 -12.49 15.97 -18.04
C VAL A 701 -11.65 14.77 -18.53
N THR A 702 -10.55 14.49 -17.82
CA THR A 702 -9.74 13.29 -18.02
C THR A 702 -10.52 12.03 -17.69
N LEU A 703 -10.96 11.29 -18.71
CA LEU A 703 -11.58 9.97 -18.54
C LEU A 703 -10.50 8.93 -18.21
N GLY A 704 -10.40 8.57 -16.94
CA GLY A 704 -9.78 7.31 -16.53
C GLY A 704 -10.55 6.15 -17.14
N ARG A 705 -9.92 5.43 -18.08
CA ARG A 705 -10.48 4.18 -18.62
C ARG A 705 -10.76 3.23 -17.46
N ARG A 706 -12.03 2.92 -17.19
CA ARG A 706 -12.39 1.73 -16.42
C ARG A 706 -11.84 0.52 -17.17
N LYS A 707 -10.95 -0.23 -16.52
CA LYS A 707 -10.50 -1.56 -16.98
C LYS A 707 -11.67 -2.53 -16.82
N ASP A 708 -12.55 -2.61 -17.81
CA ASP A 708 -13.37 -3.81 -17.99
C ASP A 708 -12.54 -4.83 -18.76
N ALA A 709 -12.25 -5.96 -18.12
CA ALA A 709 -11.59 -7.09 -18.77
C ALA A 709 -12.49 -7.63 -19.90
N PRO A 710 -11.93 -8.10 -21.03
CA PRO A 710 -12.73 -8.59 -22.14
C PRO A 710 -13.45 -9.88 -21.74
N VAL A 711 -14.75 -9.77 -21.47
CA VAL A 711 -15.62 -10.93 -21.24
C VAL A 711 -15.75 -11.68 -22.56
N SER A 712 -15.31 -12.94 -22.58
CA SER A 712 -15.41 -13.80 -23.76
C SER A 712 -16.87 -13.90 -24.22
N TRP A 713 -17.08 -14.13 -25.51
CA TRP A 713 -18.41 -14.24 -26.12
C TRP A 713 -19.32 -15.24 -25.39
N LEU A 714 -18.75 -16.33 -24.86
CA LEU A 714 -19.43 -17.31 -24.01
C LEU A 714 -19.92 -16.72 -22.66
N GLY A 715 -19.17 -15.78 -22.07
CA GLY A 715 -19.58 -15.10 -20.84
C GLY A 715 -20.80 -14.21 -21.05
N LYS A 716 -20.87 -13.51 -22.19
CA LYS A 716 -22.05 -12.73 -22.58
C LYS A 716 -23.27 -13.61 -22.82
N GLN A 717 -23.07 -14.78 -23.43
CA GLN A 717 -24.16 -15.72 -23.72
C GLN A 717 -24.70 -16.39 -22.45
N ARG A 718 -23.86 -16.71 -21.46
CA ARG A 718 -24.31 -17.24 -20.16
C ARG A 718 -25.11 -16.23 -19.35
N HIS A 719 -24.71 -14.96 -19.39
CA HIS A 719 -25.48 -13.88 -18.73
C HIS A 719 -26.85 -13.67 -19.39
N ALA A 720 -26.93 -13.77 -20.72
CA ALA A 720 -28.20 -13.67 -21.44
C ALA A 720 -29.15 -14.84 -21.15
N VAL A 721 -28.63 -16.06 -20.98
CA VAL A 721 -29.44 -17.25 -20.66
C VAL A 721 -29.89 -17.26 -19.19
N ALA A 722 -29.11 -16.70 -18.27
CA ALA A 722 -29.47 -16.62 -16.85
C ALA A 722 -30.65 -15.67 -16.55
N ASN A 723 -30.98 -14.75 -17.47
CA ASN A 723 -32.02 -13.74 -17.28
C ASN A 723 -33.37 -14.07 -17.94
N PHE A 724 -33.60 -15.32 -18.38
CA PHE A 724 -34.94 -15.71 -18.82
C PHE A 724 -35.81 -16.15 -17.63
N PRO A 725 -36.97 -15.49 -17.37
CA PRO A 725 -37.87 -15.89 -16.31
C PRO A 725 -38.53 -17.23 -16.66
N SER A 726 -38.44 -18.18 -15.75
CA SER A 726 -39.09 -19.49 -15.86
C SER A 726 -40.61 -19.33 -15.79
N GLN A 727 -41.30 -19.51 -16.92
CA GLN A 727 -42.74 -19.79 -16.93
C GLN A 727 -42.98 -21.09 -16.16
N ARG A 728 -43.54 -20.97 -14.95
CA ARG A 728 -44.18 -22.10 -14.26
C ARG A 728 -45.52 -22.39 -14.91
N ARG A 729 -45.74 -23.69 -15.12
CA ARG A 729 -47.05 -24.31 -15.36
C ARG A 729 -48.05 -23.97 -14.28
#